data_AF-A0A4P5WSD6-F1
#
_entry.id   AF-A0A4P5WSD6-F1
#
_cell.length_a   1.000
_cell.length_b   1.000
_cell.length_c   1.000
_cell.angle_alpha   90.00
_cell.angle_beta   90.00
_cell.angle_gamma   90.00
#
_symmetry.space_group_name_H-M   'P 1'
#
loop_
_entity.id
_entity.type
_entity.pdbx_description
1 polymer ?
#
loop_
_entity_poly.entity_id
_entity_poly.type
_entity_poly.pdbx_seq_one_letter_code
_entity_poly.pdbx_strand_id
1 'polypeptide(L)'
;MLPRPRDMAAETLDAASPELAARIETLWNSQASADDRRQALTELQALVPSIPADGPHASLRQRLLRRLALLSAALDAAAVSSLQAPATDYTAQLQSATAQLAAVLNTTPNGRLWIDYLALGGLTQPADDGTSERISAFITRVSGIDQMSPEQQGFLLSSEVQDLKASAESALAYRQTFASDDEARQALQQHIDQLVRGLLQNEVNPSIAAADRARHAWRSIRARFPAAADVLRPGLNEHYLNNNLHVTLSETLIARLISNSRTESGRVADTILGAWVTGTQTTSAQISVDVIPSNTTASFALRLNGNTKSSTVAQKSPATVWTSGDHYFKVEKTVVFDGSTVALSASSFDVDTNSRTTGFRTRYDDMPLFGGLARNMAQQKIADSKPQSDAETARRLRRDIVPKFDQETGNRFGTLNADLQKTLTALKAKNAGPDNISARSSGSHIAVSSRSIGSGRLGGSTQPVLPLPDEGGAVQVHESVLNNTLDALRLHGRVIPDDQLTAELEKALSDLLQREVRLSKPVEPAAAQPAPSADAQVAAPDEGSATDETEKSTSFIFSKADPLRVRFDNGELTLLIQAGIRQEGKEDLPVHTIVVPIAISLVDSKLVMTPRPVRVLSAPITVANQLRKVISRRIKARESDAVMQLQSDADKQLSVTITRIELNDGWLTTEFR
;
A
#
# COMPACT_ATOMS: atom_id res chain seq x y z
N MET A 1 9.30 36.18 4.57
CA MET A 1 7.86 35.87 4.40
C MET A 1 7.66 34.47 3.89
N LEU A 2 6.84 33.67 4.57
CA LEU A 2 6.38 32.37 4.09
C LEU A 2 5.41 32.60 2.91
N PRO A 3 5.55 31.88 1.78
CA PRO A 3 4.62 32.04 0.67
C PRO A 3 3.23 31.57 1.11
N ARG A 4 2.23 32.46 1.01
CA ARG A 4 0.83 32.12 1.29
C ARG A 4 0.28 31.27 0.14
N PRO A 5 -0.29 30.09 0.43
CA PRO A 5 -1.00 29.29 -0.58
C PRO A 5 -2.14 30.08 -1.23
N ARG A 6 -2.37 29.88 -2.54
CA ARG A 6 -3.42 30.60 -3.29
C ARG A 6 -4.84 30.32 -2.78
N ASP A 7 -5.09 29.10 -2.31
CA ASP A 7 -6.38 28.70 -1.73
C ASP A 7 -6.63 29.32 -0.34
N MET A 8 -5.63 30.03 0.22
CA MET A 8 -5.81 30.89 1.37
C MET A 8 -5.93 32.35 0.97
N ALA A 9 -6.09 32.73 -0.30
CA ALA A 9 -6.31 34.12 -0.67
C ALA A 9 -7.58 34.67 0.00
N ALA A 10 -7.61 35.98 0.29
CA ALA A 10 -8.74 36.64 0.97
C ALA A 10 -10.07 36.31 0.27
N GLU A 11 -10.11 36.37 -1.06
CA GLU A 11 -11.30 36.04 -1.87
C GLU A 11 -11.85 34.62 -1.60
N THR A 12 -10.97 33.62 -1.46
CA THR A 12 -11.37 32.22 -1.22
C THR A 12 -11.83 32.02 0.22
N LEU A 13 -11.20 32.73 1.16
CA LEU A 13 -11.55 32.67 2.57
C LEU A 13 -12.82 33.44 2.87
N ASP A 14 -13.02 34.62 2.28
CA ASP A 14 -14.22 35.46 2.43
C ASP A 14 -15.47 34.73 1.92
N ALA A 15 -15.33 33.96 0.83
CA ALA A 15 -16.39 33.09 0.34
C ALA A 15 -16.78 31.99 1.33
N ALA A 16 -15.86 31.55 2.20
CA ALA A 16 -16.12 30.54 3.23
C ALA A 16 -16.56 31.17 4.57
N SER A 17 -15.87 32.24 5.01
CA SER A 17 -16.20 33.10 6.15
C SER A 17 -15.34 34.39 6.12
N PRO A 18 -15.94 35.59 6.08
CA PRO A 18 -15.24 36.88 6.08
C PRO A 18 -14.32 37.11 7.29
N GLU A 19 -14.61 36.48 8.43
CA GLU A 19 -13.83 36.63 9.65
C GLU A 19 -12.45 35.93 9.55
N LEU A 20 -12.30 34.94 8.65
CA LEU A 20 -11.07 34.18 8.48
C LEU A 20 -9.96 34.98 7.79
N ALA A 21 -10.30 35.83 6.80
CA ALA A 21 -9.32 36.50 5.96
C ALA A 21 -8.43 37.45 6.76
N ALA A 22 -9.02 38.25 7.66
CA ALA A 22 -8.29 39.21 8.49
C ALA A 22 -7.28 38.53 9.43
N ARG A 23 -7.64 37.39 10.03
CA ARG A 23 -6.76 36.67 10.97
C ARG A 23 -5.65 35.90 10.27
N ILE A 24 -5.92 35.38 9.07
CA ILE A 24 -4.89 34.72 8.27
C ILE A 24 -3.80 35.70 7.83
N GLU A 25 -4.14 36.95 7.51
CA GLU A 25 -3.15 38.00 7.23
C GLU A 25 -2.20 38.22 8.42
N THR A 26 -2.74 38.38 9.63
CA THR A 26 -1.93 38.55 10.84
C THR A 26 -1.03 37.34 11.08
N LEU A 27 -1.54 36.12 10.91
CA LEU A 27 -0.79 34.89 11.15
C LEU A 27 0.40 34.70 10.16
N TRP A 28 0.22 35.08 8.90
CA TRP A 28 1.24 34.98 7.84
C TRP A 28 2.20 36.18 7.78
N ASN A 29 1.88 37.28 8.48
CA ASN A 29 2.75 38.44 8.55
C ASN A 29 3.97 38.16 9.44
N SER A 30 5.15 37.99 8.82
CA SER A 30 6.40 37.77 9.55
C SER A 30 6.89 38.98 10.35
N GLN A 31 6.30 40.17 10.17
CA GLN A 31 6.58 41.36 10.97
C GLN A 31 5.66 41.50 12.19
N ALA A 32 4.57 40.73 12.27
CA ALA A 32 3.72 40.71 13.45
C ALA A 32 4.45 40.06 14.63
N SER A 33 4.13 40.47 15.86
CA SER A 33 4.74 39.89 17.06
C SER A 33 4.36 38.41 17.20
N ALA A 34 5.19 37.63 17.91
CA ALA A 34 4.89 36.22 18.16
C ALA A 34 3.54 36.04 18.91
N ASP A 35 3.21 36.98 19.80
CA ASP A 35 1.97 36.94 20.57
C ASP A 35 0.74 37.26 19.70
N ASP A 36 0.83 38.26 18.81
CA ASP A 36 -0.25 38.56 17.85
C ASP A 36 -0.51 37.36 16.92
N ARG A 37 0.55 36.70 16.47
CA ARG A 37 0.46 35.50 15.62
C ARG A 37 -0.16 34.32 16.37
N ARG A 38 0.18 34.12 17.65
CA ARG A 38 -0.46 33.10 18.50
C ARG A 38 -1.93 33.39 18.77
N GLN A 39 -2.27 34.65 19.00
CA GLN A 39 -3.66 35.06 19.17
C GLN A 39 -4.47 34.79 17.90
N ALA A 40 -3.97 35.24 16.73
CA ALA A 40 -4.61 34.98 15.45
C ALA A 40 -4.76 33.47 15.16
N LEU A 41 -3.76 32.67 15.50
CA LEU A 41 -3.81 31.21 15.38
C LEU A 41 -4.93 30.61 16.24
N THR A 42 -5.05 31.04 17.50
CA THR A 42 -6.06 30.55 18.45
C THR A 42 -7.47 30.87 17.96
N GLU A 43 -7.67 32.11 17.49
CA GLU A 43 -8.95 32.55 16.94
C GLU A 43 -9.31 31.76 15.66
N LEU A 44 -8.33 31.49 14.78
CA LEU A 44 -8.55 30.66 13.59
C LEU A 44 -8.88 29.21 13.93
N GLN A 45 -8.23 28.62 14.92
CA GLN A 45 -8.52 27.25 15.37
C GLN A 45 -9.94 27.11 15.92
N ALA A 46 -10.51 28.18 16.49
CA ALA A 46 -11.90 28.22 16.93
C ALA A 46 -12.89 28.42 15.76
N LEU A 47 -12.51 29.18 14.73
CA LEU A 47 -13.38 29.51 13.60
C LEU A 47 -13.46 28.41 12.53
N VAL A 48 -12.35 27.77 12.17
CA VAL A 48 -12.30 26.78 11.07
C VAL A 48 -13.25 25.59 11.26
N PRO A 49 -13.49 25.05 12.46
CA PRO A 49 -14.47 24.00 12.69
C PRO A 49 -15.92 24.36 12.32
N SER A 50 -16.25 25.66 12.20
CA SER A 50 -17.58 26.11 11.75
C SER A 50 -17.84 25.87 10.27
N ILE A 51 -16.79 25.66 9.47
CA ILE A 51 -16.93 25.24 8.07
C ILE A 51 -17.50 23.81 8.06
N PRO A 52 -18.52 23.51 7.24
CA PRO A 52 -19.07 22.17 7.14
C PRO A 52 -17.99 21.11 6.83
N ALA A 53 -18.15 19.91 7.40
CA ALA A 53 -17.25 18.77 7.14
C ALA A 53 -17.40 18.23 5.72
N ASP A 54 -18.57 18.48 5.12
CA ASP A 54 -18.98 17.98 3.83
C ASP A 54 -19.31 19.15 2.88
N GLY A 55 -19.38 18.87 1.58
CA GLY A 55 -19.70 19.86 0.55
C GLY A 55 -18.47 20.58 -0.02
N PRO A 56 -18.66 21.71 -0.74
CA PRO A 56 -17.63 22.30 -1.60
C PRO A 56 -16.42 22.88 -0.85
N HIS A 57 -16.53 23.11 0.46
CA HIS A 57 -15.44 23.66 1.29
C HIS A 57 -14.79 22.62 2.21
N ALA A 58 -15.18 21.34 2.11
CA ALA A 58 -14.66 20.26 2.95
C ALA A 58 -13.13 20.12 2.85
N SER A 59 -12.58 20.07 1.62
CA SER A 59 -11.13 19.99 1.42
C SER A 59 -10.44 21.23 1.99
N LEU A 60 -10.99 22.42 1.75
CA LEU A 60 -10.41 23.67 2.28
C LEU A 60 -10.34 23.64 3.81
N ARG A 61 -11.41 23.19 4.49
CA ARG A 61 -11.42 23.03 5.95
C ARG A 61 -10.30 22.10 6.42
N GLN A 62 -10.16 20.92 5.81
CA GLN A 62 -9.13 19.95 6.20
C GLN A 62 -7.71 20.51 6.00
N ARG A 63 -7.47 21.17 4.87
CA ARG A 63 -6.21 21.89 4.59
C ARG A 63 -5.93 22.96 5.64
N LEU A 64 -6.92 23.78 5.99
CA LEU A 64 -6.76 24.82 7.00
C LEU A 64 -6.43 24.23 8.38
N LEU A 65 -7.18 23.22 8.84
CA LEU A 65 -6.89 22.57 10.13
C LEU A 65 -5.45 22.04 10.20
N ARG A 66 -5.02 21.33 9.14
CA ARG A 66 -3.64 20.83 9.02
C ARG A 66 -2.61 21.96 9.06
N ARG A 67 -2.82 23.04 8.30
CA ARG A 67 -1.86 24.16 8.23
C ARG A 67 -1.78 24.92 9.56
N LEU A 68 -2.91 25.10 10.24
CA LEU A 68 -2.95 25.71 11.57
C LEU A 68 -2.23 24.85 12.61
N ALA A 69 -2.42 23.53 12.58
CA ALA A 69 -1.68 22.60 13.44
C ALA A 69 -0.17 22.66 13.19
N LEU A 70 0.25 22.69 11.92
CA LEU A 70 1.67 22.86 11.54
C LEU A 70 2.24 24.18 12.06
N LEU A 71 1.52 25.29 11.87
CA LEU A 71 1.97 26.61 12.32
C LEU A 71 2.02 26.73 13.84
N SER A 72 1.07 26.11 14.56
CA SER A 72 1.12 25.99 16.02
C SER A 72 2.41 25.31 16.45
N ALA A 73 2.66 24.10 15.93
CA ALA A 73 3.83 23.32 16.27
C ALA A 73 5.14 24.05 15.90
N ALA A 74 5.15 24.81 14.79
CA ALA A 74 6.29 25.63 14.39
C ALA A 74 6.57 26.79 15.36
N LEU A 75 5.53 27.49 15.83
CA LEU A 75 5.67 28.56 16.82
C LEU A 75 6.14 28.02 18.18
N ASP A 76 5.62 26.86 18.60
CA ASP A 76 6.01 26.22 19.85
C ASP A 76 7.46 25.71 19.79
N ALA A 77 7.85 25.11 18.65
CA ALA A 77 9.22 24.65 18.43
C ALA A 77 10.24 25.79 18.38
N ALA A 78 9.88 26.94 17.82
CA ALA A 78 10.73 28.14 17.86
C ALA A 78 10.89 28.72 19.29
N ALA A 79 9.92 28.46 20.17
CA ALA A 79 9.88 28.99 21.53
C ALA A 79 10.49 28.07 22.60
N VAL A 80 11.08 26.93 22.21
CA VAL A 80 11.65 25.97 23.16
C VAL A 80 12.77 26.62 23.99
N SER A 81 12.81 26.26 25.29
CA SER A 81 13.75 26.81 26.26
C SER A 81 15.16 26.25 26.10
N SER A 82 15.29 24.94 25.81
CA SER A 82 16.57 24.26 25.57
C SER A 82 16.76 23.94 24.09
N LEU A 83 17.96 24.24 23.57
CA LEU A 83 18.36 23.82 22.23
C LEU A 83 19.13 22.48 22.23
N GLN A 84 19.39 21.90 23.40
CA GLN A 84 20.21 20.69 23.58
C GLN A 84 19.41 19.53 24.20
N ALA A 85 19.64 18.31 23.71
CA ALA A 85 19.16 17.04 24.26
C ALA A 85 20.18 15.92 23.94
N PRO A 86 20.10 14.72 24.55
CA PRO A 86 21.14 13.69 24.38
C PRO A 86 21.31 13.27 22.92
N ALA A 87 22.58 13.08 22.53
CA ALA A 87 23.00 12.95 21.15
C ALA A 87 22.64 11.59 20.55
N THR A 88 21.98 11.62 19.39
CA THR A 88 22.01 10.49 18.45
C THR A 88 23.37 10.47 17.76
N ASP A 89 24.02 9.30 17.66
CA ASP A 89 25.29 9.18 16.94
C ASP A 89 25.06 9.18 15.42
N TYR A 90 24.98 10.38 14.85
CA TYR A 90 24.83 10.58 13.41
C TYR A 90 26.07 10.17 12.61
N THR A 91 27.24 10.04 13.24
CA THR A 91 28.47 9.57 12.57
C THR A 91 28.39 8.07 12.33
N ALA A 92 28.00 7.30 13.34
CA ALA A 92 27.79 5.87 13.18
C ALA A 92 26.71 5.55 12.14
N GLN A 93 25.63 6.35 12.09
CA GLN A 93 24.58 6.19 11.06
C GLN A 93 25.10 6.43 9.65
N LEU A 94 25.89 7.49 9.44
CA LEU A 94 26.52 7.78 8.14
C LEU A 94 27.46 6.66 7.71
N GLN A 95 28.31 6.16 8.62
CA GLN A 95 29.25 5.08 8.32
C GLN A 95 28.51 3.77 7.96
N SER A 96 27.45 3.43 8.70
CA SER A 96 26.59 2.28 8.41
C SER A 96 25.93 2.38 7.04
N ALA A 97 25.30 3.51 6.72
CA ALA A 97 24.67 3.74 5.42
C ALA A 97 25.71 3.68 4.27
N THR A 98 26.91 4.20 4.50
CA THR A 98 28.00 4.17 3.51
C THR A 98 28.46 2.74 3.25
N ALA A 99 28.63 1.93 4.32
CA ALA A 99 29.04 0.53 4.20
C ALA A 99 27.98 -0.30 3.45
N GLN A 100 26.69 -0.06 3.70
CA GLN A 100 25.60 -0.72 2.99
C GLN A 100 25.62 -0.40 1.48
N LEU A 101 25.74 0.88 1.10
CA LEU A 101 25.82 1.25 -0.32
C LEU A 101 27.09 0.69 -0.98
N ALA A 102 28.23 0.75 -0.30
CA ALA A 102 29.49 0.21 -0.82
C ALA A 102 29.39 -1.31 -1.05
N ALA A 103 28.75 -2.06 -0.15
CA ALA A 103 28.53 -3.49 -0.32
C ALA A 103 27.70 -3.81 -1.57
N VAL A 104 26.62 -3.07 -1.81
CA VAL A 104 25.80 -3.21 -3.03
C VAL A 104 26.62 -2.89 -4.28
N LEU A 105 27.33 -1.77 -4.27
CA LEU A 105 28.14 -1.32 -5.42
C LEU A 105 29.29 -2.27 -5.76
N ASN A 106 29.89 -2.93 -4.77
CA ASN A 106 30.94 -3.92 -5.02
C ASN A 106 30.45 -5.14 -5.81
N THR A 107 29.14 -5.43 -5.78
CA THR A 107 28.52 -6.53 -6.54
C THR A 107 27.90 -6.07 -7.85
N THR A 108 27.85 -4.75 -8.10
CA THR A 108 27.20 -4.16 -9.27
C THR A 108 28.22 -3.94 -10.39
N PRO A 109 27.91 -4.28 -11.65
CA PRO A 109 28.76 -3.93 -12.80
C PRO A 109 29.07 -2.43 -12.81
N ASN A 110 30.35 -2.06 -12.99
CA ASN A 110 30.85 -0.68 -12.91
C ASN A 110 30.61 0.04 -11.57
N GLY A 111 30.18 -0.64 -10.51
CA GLY A 111 29.88 -0.01 -9.22
C GLY A 111 31.09 0.62 -8.54
N ARG A 112 32.31 0.17 -8.86
CA ARG A 112 33.54 0.80 -8.39
C ARG A 112 33.71 2.25 -8.87
N LEU A 113 33.27 2.56 -10.10
CA LEU A 113 33.27 3.95 -10.60
C LEU A 113 32.35 4.85 -9.78
N TRP A 114 31.22 4.30 -9.29
CA TRP A 114 30.31 5.03 -8.40
C TRP A 114 30.89 5.24 -7.01
N ILE A 115 31.60 4.24 -6.47
CA ILE A 115 32.32 4.37 -5.20
C ILE A 115 33.33 5.53 -5.28
N ASP A 116 34.08 5.60 -6.37
CA ASP A 116 35.09 6.64 -6.60
C ASP A 116 34.45 8.01 -6.85
N TYR A 117 33.44 8.10 -7.72
CA TYR A 117 32.72 9.35 -8.00
C TYR A 117 32.07 9.93 -6.74
N LEU A 118 31.34 9.11 -5.98
CA LEU A 118 30.69 9.54 -4.74
C LEU A 118 31.70 9.73 -3.58
N ALA A 119 32.96 9.33 -3.76
CA ALA A 119 34.02 9.33 -2.75
C ALA A 119 33.60 8.66 -1.44
N LEU A 120 32.94 7.49 -1.52
CA LEU A 120 32.38 6.80 -0.35
C LEU A 120 33.45 6.43 0.68
N GLY A 121 34.68 6.13 0.24
CA GLY A 121 35.80 5.85 1.15
C GLY A 121 36.04 6.96 2.17
N GLY A 122 35.90 8.23 1.76
CA GLY A 122 36.08 9.39 2.63
C GLY A 122 34.99 9.55 3.71
N LEU A 123 33.81 8.95 3.51
CA LEU A 123 32.71 8.99 4.49
C LEU A 123 32.83 7.90 5.57
N THR A 124 33.65 6.87 5.32
CA THR A 124 33.92 5.79 6.29
C THR A 124 35.09 6.08 7.23
N GLN A 125 35.87 7.13 6.95
CA GLN A 125 37.02 7.50 7.77
C GLN A 125 36.59 8.01 9.17
N PRO A 126 37.46 7.88 10.19
CA PRO A 126 37.25 8.52 11.48
C PRO A 126 37.03 10.04 11.32
N ALA A 127 36.21 10.62 12.20
CA ALA A 127 35.91 12.05 12.14
C ALA A 127 37.17 12.89 12.41
N ASP A 128 37.42 13.84 11.54
CA ASP A 128 38.52 14.81 11.54
C ASP A 128 38.02 16.19 11.04
N ASP A 129 38.89 17.19 11.02
CA ASP A 129 38.56 18.56 10.59
C ASP A 129 38.05 18.64 9.14
N GLY A 130 38.49 17.74 8.26
CA GLY A 130 38.06 17.66 6.85
C GLY A 130 36.71 16.96 6.63
N THR A 131 36.12 16.37 7.67
CA THR A 131 34.93 15.51 7.53
C THR A 131 33.72 16.27 6.99
N SER A 132 33.48 17.51 7.43
CA SER A 132 32.36 18.33 6.95
C SER A 132 32.46 18.66 5.46
N GLU A 133 33.68 18.89 4.95
CA GLU A 133 33.93 19.12 3.53
C GLU A 133 33.70 17.85 2.70
N ARG A 134 34.17 16.69 3.19
CA ARG A 134 33.93 15.39 2.54
C ARG A 134 32.43 15.07 2.42
N ILE A 135 31.67 15.31 3.50
CA ILE A 135 30.22 15.12 3.53
C ILE A 135 29.52 16.08 2.56
N SER A 136 29.90 17.37 2.58
CA SER A 136 29.31 18.38 1.70
C SER A 136 29.57 18.07 0.23
N ALA A 137 30.79 17.66 -0.13
CA ALA A 137 31.14 17.27 -1.49
C ALA A 137 30.30 16.08 -1.97
N PHE A 138 30.07 15.08 -1.12
CA PHE A 138 29.18 13.96 -1.43
C PHE A 138 27.74 14.44 -1.72
N ILE A 139 27.16 15.28 -0.84
CA ILE A 139 25.81 15.83 -1.03
C ILE A 139 25.71 16.61 -2.35
N THR A 140 26.72 17.41 -2.67
CA THR A 140 26.77 18.16 -3.94
C THR A 140 26.80 17.23 -5.15
N ARG A 141 27.59 16.16 -5.12
CA ARG A 141 27.69 15.19 -6.24
C ARG A 141 26.39 14.41 -6.46
N VAL A 142 25.69 14.05 -5.38
CA VAL A 142 24.38 13.40 -5.48
C VAL A 142 23.32 14.36 -6.02
N SER A 143 23.42 15.65 -5.68
CA SER A 143 22.46 16.68 -6.11
C SER A 143 22.73 17.20 -7.53
N GLY A 144 23.88 16.90 -8.13
CA GLY A 144 24.26 17.29 -9.50
C GLY A 144 23.58 16.49 -10.62
N ILE A 145 22.30 16.17 -10.46
CA ILE A 145 21.53 15.26 -11.33
C ILE A 145 21.39 15.82 -12.76
N ASP A 146 21.32 17.14 -12.92
CA ASP A 146 21.00 17.79 -14.21
C ASP A 146 22.04 17.57 -15.32
N GLN A 147 23.28 17.22 -14.94
CA GLN A 147 24.41 17.00 -15.85
C GLN A 147 24.57 15.53 -16.26
N MET A 148 23.73 14.62 -15.75
CA MET A 148 23.85 13.17 -15.91
C MET A 148 22.92 12.61 -16.99
N SER A 149 23.25 11.43 -17.51
CA SER A 149 22.34 10.67 -18.39
C SER A 149 21.09 10.19 -17.63
N PRO A 150 19.95 9.93 -18.29
CA PRO A 150 18.73 9.46 -17.60
C PRO A 150 18.94 8.20 -16.74
N GLU A 151 19.82 7.29 -17.16
CA GLU A 151 20.17 6.08 -16.42
C GLU A 151 20.95 6.38 -15.14
N GLN A 152 21.93 7.30 -15.24
CA GLN A 152 22.72 7.78 -14.10
C GLN A 152 21.87 8.56 -13.11
N GLN A 153 20.94 9.39 -13.61
CA GLN A 153 19.94 10.08 -12.78
C GLN A 153 19.08 9.07 -12.03
N GLY A 154 18.62 8.01 -12.71
CA GLY A 154 17.87 6.92 -12.11
C GLY A 154 18.62 6.21 -10.98
N PHE A 155 19.94 6.04 -11.11
CA PHE A 155 20.78 5.50 -10.04
C PHE A 155 20.92 6.47 -8.86
N LEU A 156 21.18 7.75 -9.10
CA LEU A 156 21.28 8.75 -8.02
C LEU A 156 19.96 8.89 -7.24
N LEU A 157 18.82 8.65 -7.88
CA LEU A 157 17.48 8.65 -7.28
C LEU A 157 17.09 7.31 -6.61
N SER A 158 17.98 6.30 -6.61
CA SER A 158 17.74 5.03 -5.90
C SER A 158 17.60 5.24 -4.39
N SER A 159 16.88 4.33 -3.73
CA SER A 159 16.67 4.35 -2.28
C SER A 159 17.98 4.41 -1.51
N GLU A 160 18.95 3.59 -1.89
CA GLU A 160 20.22 3.38 -1.21
C GLU A 160 21.07 4.67 -1.22
N VAL A 161 21.11 5.37 -2.36
CA VAL A 161 21.82 6.65 -2.50
C VAL A 161 21.09 7.76 -1.74
N GLN A 162 19.76 7.80 -1.80
CA GLN A 162 18.98 8.82 -1.11
C GLN A 162 18.99 8.64 0.42
N ASP A 163 19.06 7.39 0.89
CA ASP A 163 19.21 7.08 2.32
C ASP A 163 20.58 7.50 2.83
N LEU A 164 21.65 7.25 2.05
CA LEU A 164 22.98 7.77 2.37
C LEU A 164 23.02 9.31 2.34
N LYS A 165 22.39 9.95 1.34
CA LYS A 165 22.23 11.41 1.29
C LYS A 165 21.55 11.94 2.56
N ALA A 166 20.46 11.30 2.99
CA ALA A 166 19.75 11.67 4.21
C ALA A 166 20.63 11.54 5.46
N SER A 167 21.39 10.45 5.61
CA SER A 167 22.33 10.26 6.73
C SER A 167 23.47 11.29 6.69
N ALA A 168 24.00 11.60 5.50
CA ALA A 168 25.02 12.61 5.29
C ALA A 168 24.55 14.01 5.69
N GLU A 169 23.34 14.40 5.29
CA GLU A 169 22.73 15.67 5.68
C GLU A 169 22.53 15.79 7.19
N SER A 170 22.02 14.74 7.85
CA SER A 170 21.88 14.72 9.31
C SER A 170 23.24 14.81 10.02
N ALA A 171 24.24 14.10 9.51
CA ALA A 171 25.60 14.13 10.04
C ALA A 171 26.29 15.50 9.85
N LEU A 172 26.00 16.19 8.74
CA LEU A 172 26.49 17.55 8.50
C LEU A 172 25.81 18.55 9.43
N ALA A 173 24.48 18.50 9.55
CA ALA A 173 23.71 19.38 10.41
C ALA A 173 24.09 19.22 11.89
N TYR A 174 24.33 17.99 12.35
CA TYR A 174 24.78 17.71 13.71
C TYR A 174 26.13 18.38 14.04
N ARG A 175 27.05 18.46 13.07
CA ARG A 175 28.39 19.06 13.22
C ARG A 175 28.40 20.58 13.20
N GLN A 176 27.30 21.23 12.80
CA GLN A 176 27.24 22.69 12.80
C GLN A 176 27.36 23.23 14.23
N THR A 177 28.28 24.16 14.44
CA THR A 177 28.50 24.87 15.71
C THR A 177 28.04 26.31 15.56
N PHE A 178 27.52 26.90 16.63
CA PHE A 178 27.11 28.30 16.67
C PHE A 178 27.96 29.06 17.70
N ALA A 179 28.25 30.33 17.43
CA ALA A 179 29.02 31.18 18.33
C ALA A 179 28.18 31.66 19.53
N SER A 180 26.85 31.71 19.39
CA SER A 180 25.93 32.10 20.45
C SER A 180 24.58 31.37 20.36
N ASP A 181 23.81 31.42 21.45
CA ASP A 181 22.43 30.93 21.48
C ASP A 181 21.52 31.72 20.52
N ASP A 182 21.77 33.02 20.33
CA ASP A 182 21.01 33.86 19.40
C ASP A 182 21.21 33.40 17.95
N GLU A 183 22.45 33.08 17.56
CA GLU A 183 22.76 32.53 16.24
C GLU A 183 22.10 31.16 16.06
N ALA A 184 22.14 30.31 17.09
CA ALA A 184 21.48 29.01 17.09
C ALA A 184 19.95 29.13 16.93
N ARG A 185 19.31 30.11 17.59
CA ARG A 185 17.88 30.40 17.45
C ARG A 185 17.54 30.92 16.05
N GLN A 186 18.38 31.77 15.47
CA GLN A 186 18.19 32.23 14.09
C GLN A 186 18.28 31.07 13.09
N ALA A 187 19.24 30.16 13.26
CA ALA A 187 19.37 28.97 12.42
C ALA A 187 18.16 28.03 12.59
N LEU A 188 17.67 27.82 13.81
CA LEU A 188 16.44 27.06 14.06
C LEU A 188 15.25 27.69 13.31
N GLN A 189 15.06 29.00 13.43
CA GLN A 189 13.97 29.71 12.73
C GLN A 189 14.08 29.56 11.21
N GLN A 190 15.28 29.65 10.64
CA GLN A 190 15.49 29.45 9.21
C GLN A 190 15.10 28.05 8.77
N HIS A 191 15.46 27.01 9.53
CA HIS A 191 15.06 25.64 9.20
C HIS A 191 13.55 25.41 9.37
N ILE A 192 12.92 25.99 10.40
CA ILE A 192 11.46 25.94 10.57
C ILE A 192 10.77 26.60 9.36
N ASP A 193 11.25 27.76 8.92
CA ASP A 193 10.70 28.48 7.77
C ASP A 193 10.87 27.67 6.46
N GLN A 194 12.03 27.03 6.28
CA GLN A 194 12.27 26.14 5.14
C GLN A 194 11.37 24.91 5.16
N LEU A 195 11.17 24.30 6.33
CA LEU A 195 10.27 23.17 6.54
C LEU A 195 8.83 23.56 6.18
N VAL A 196 8.30 24.60 6.81
CA VAL A 196 6.91 25.07 6.57
C VAL A 196 6.74 25.44 5.10
N ARG A 197 7.68 26.18 4.51
CA ARG A 197 7.64 26.55 3.09
C ARG A 197 7.61 25.31 2.19
N GLY A 198 8.47 24.32 2.44
CA GLY A 198 8.54 23.10 1.64
C GLY A 198 7.23 22.29 1.70
N LEU A 199 6.67 22.13 2.91
CA LEU A 199 5.40 21.43 3.12
C LEU A 199 4.23 22.13 2.42
N LEU A 200 4.09 23.45 2.60
CA LEU A 200 3.02 24.23 1.97
C LEU A 200 3.14 24.24 0.45
N GLN A 201 4.37 24.32 -0.09
CA GLN A 201 4.59 24.25 -1.54
C GLN A 201 4.22 22.88 -2.09
N ASN A 202 4.58 21.79 -1.39
CA ASN A 202 4.24 20.44 -1.82
C ASN A 202 2.72 20.18 -1.78
N GLU A 203 2.02 20.73 -0.78
CA GLU A 203 0.56 20.62 -0.67
C GLU A 203 -0.17 21.32 -1.83
N VAL A 204 0.36 22.45 -2.31
CA VAL A 204 -0.21 23.19 -3.45
C VAL A 204 0.18 22.56 -4.78
N ASN A 205 1.43 22.14 -4.93
CA ASN A 205 1.97 21.52 -6.14
C ASN A 205 2.98 20.43 -5.76
N PRO A 206 2.54 19.15 -5.71
CA PRO A 206 3.41 18.04 -5.35
C PRO A 206 4.64 17.98 -6.25
N SER A 207 5.83 18.07 -5.65
CA SER A 207 7.10 18.07 -6.38
C SER A 207 8.22 17.46 -5.54
N ILE A 208 9.15 16.77 -6.21
CA ILE A 208 10.34 16.19 -5.59
C ILE A 208 11.11 17.27 -4.83
N ALA A 209 11.32 18.42 -5.48
CA ALA A 209 12.11 19.49 -4.91
C ALA A 209 11.48 20.09 -3.64
N ALA A 210 10.15 20.25 -3.59
CA ALA A 210 9.48 20.76 -2.39
C ALA A 210 9.51 19.74 -1.24
N ALA A 211 9.25 18.47 -1.54
CA ALA A 211 9.35 17.38 -0.57
C ALA A 211 10.77 17.23 -0.02
N ASP A 212 11.79 17.24 -0.89
CA ASP A 212 13.20 17.12 -0.48
C ASP A 212 13.64 18.31 0.39
N ARG A 213 13.24 19.55 0.04
CA ARG A 213 13.48 20.73 0.89
C ARG A 213 12.86 20.57 2.28
N ALA A 214 11.60 20.14 2.35
CA ALA A 214 10.92 19.93 3.63
C ALA A 214 11.62 18.84 4.46
N ARG A 215 12.00 17.73 3.83
CA ARG A 215 12.68 16.61 4.49
C ARG A 215 14.09 16.97 4.94
N HIS A 216 14.83 17.72 4.13
CA HIS A 216 16.14 18.24 4.49
C HIS A 216 16.05 19.14 5.73
N ALA A 217 15.16 20.14 5.71
CA ALA A 217 14.94 21.03 6.85
C ALA A 217 14.54 20.25 8.12
N TRP A 218 13.66 19.25 7.98
CA TRP A 218 13.27 18.38 9.09
C TRP A 218 14.44 17.57 9.67
N ARG A 219 15.32 17.03 8.81
CA ARG A 219 16.54 16.33 9.25
C ARG A 219 17.47 17.26 10.00
N SER A 220 17.66 18.49 9.51
CA SER A 220 18.49 19.49 10.17
C SER A 220 17.93 19.86 11.55
N ILE A 221 16.62 20.08 11.67
CA ILE A 221 15.96 20.32 12.97
C ILE A 221 16.16 19.13 13.91
N ARG A 222 15.91 17.90 13.46
CA ARG A 222 16.11 16.69 14.28
C ARG A 222 17.54 16.51 14.76
N ALA A 223 18.50 16.74 13.88
CA ALA A 223 19.91 16.51 14.17
C ALA A 223 20.51 17.59 15.07
N ARG A 224 20.09 18.86 14.88
CA ARG A 224 20.69 20.00 15.57
C ARG A 224 19.87 20.53 16.75
N PHE A 225 18.54 20.41 16.68
CA PHE A 225 17.59 21.01 17.63
C PHE A 225 16.55 19.97 18.10
N PRO A 226 16.97 18.89 18.79
CA PRO A 226 16.10 17.76 19.13
C PRO A 226 14.86 18.17 19.95
N ALA A 227 14.97 19.10 20.89
CA ALA A 227 13.83 19.55 21.68
C ALA A 227 12.76 20.27 20.82
N ALA A 228 13.16 21.06 19.84
CA ALA A 228 12.26 21.65 18.85
C ALA A 228 11.66 20.58 17.93
N ALA A 229 12.45 19.56 17.57
CA ALA A 229 11.97 18.42 16.81
C ALA A 229 10.88 17.64 17.56
N ASP A 230 11.03 17.44 18.86
CA ASP A 230 10.07 16.70 19.69
C ASP A 230 8.69 17.37 19.70
N VAL A 231 8.65 18.71 19.70
CA VAL A 231 7.43 19.50 19.60
C VAL A 231 6.80 19.42 18.20
N LEU A 232 7.61 19.47 17.13
CA LEU A 232 7.13 19.40 15.75
C LEU A 232 6.65 18.01 15.33
N ARG A 233 7.24 16.96 15.90
CA ARG A 233 7.11 15.58 15.43
C ARG A 233 5.65 15.09 15.36
N PRO A 234 4.78 15.30 16.36
CA PRO A 234 3.40 14.81 16.30
C PRO A 234 2.63 15.42 15.13
N GLY A 235 2.66 16.74 14.98
CA GLY A 235 1.96 17.44 13.90
C GLY A 235 2.49 17.07 12.50
N LEU A 236 3.81 16.89 12.36
CA LEU A 236 4.39 16.41 11.11
C LEU A 236 3.98 14.97 10.79
N ASN A 237 4.03 14.08 11.77
CA ASN A 237 3.68 12.67 11.60
C ASN A 237 2.21 12.49 11.24
N GLU A 238 1.31 13.25 11.86
CA GLU A 238 -0.12 13.15 11.60
C GLU A 238 -0.52 13.71 10.23
N HIS A 239 0.10 14.83 9.82
CA HIS A 239 -0.39 15.62 8.70
C HIS A 239 0.45 15.59 7.43
N TYR A 240 1.71 15.12 7.48
CA TYR A 240 2.62 15.17 6.33
C TYR A 240 3.50 13.93 6.17
N LEU A 241 3.66 13.13 7.24
CA LEU A 241 4.49 11.91 7.26
C LEU A 241 3.67 10.69 7.72
N ASN A 242 2.34 10.75 7.56
CA ASN A 242 1.44 9.69 7.98
C ASN A 242 1.51 8.49 7.03
N ASN A 243 0.91 7.38 7.44
CA ASN A 243 0.60 6.27 6.55
C ASN A 243 -0.21 6.78 5.36
N ASN A 244 0.09 6.27 4.17
CA ASN A 244 -0.49 6.74 2.91
C ASN A 244 -1.25 5.65 2.16
N LEU A 245 -1.32 4.45 2.74
CA LEU A 245 -2.17 3.36 2.30
C LEU A 245 -2.85 2.75 3.53
N HIS A 246 -4.17 2.62 3.49
CA HIS A 246 -4.94 1.89 4.49
C HIS A 246 -5.87 0.90 3.80
N VAL A 247 -5.94 -0.31 4.36
CA VAL A 247 -6.79 -1.39 3.89
C VAL A 247 -7.55 -1.93 5.09
N THR A 248 -8.88 -1.96 5.02
CA THR A 248 -9.75 -2.62 5.99
C THR A 248 -10.49 -3.76 5.33
N LEU A 249 -10.57 -4.89 6.03
CA LEU A 249 -11.30 -6.07 5.58
C LEU A 249 -12.20 -6.54 6.72
N SER A 250 -13.47 -6.78 6.42
CA SER A 250 -14.41 -7.35 7.39
C SER A 250 -14.19 -8.86 7.53
N GLU A 251 -14.54 -9.41 8.68
CA GLU A 251 -14.52 -10.86 8.94
C GLU A 251 -15.30 -11.61 7.86
N THR A 252 -16.45 -11.09 7.46
CA THR A 252 -17.30 -11.69 6.41
C THR A 252 -16.55 -11.83 5.09
N LEU A 253 -15.76 -10.83 4.69
CA LEU A 253 -14.96 -10.91 3.47
C LEU A 253 -13.81 -11.91 3.60
N ILE A 254 -13.09 -11.86 4.73
CA ILE A 254 -11.99 -12.80 5.00
C ILE A 254 -12.53 -14.24 5.02
N ALA A 255 -13.67 -14.45 5.67
CA ALA A 255 -14.39 -15.71 5.68
C ALA A 255 -14.74 -16.13 4.24
N ARG A 256 -15.29 -15.27 3.38
CA ARG A 256 -15.58 -15.62 1.97
C ARG A 256 -14.33 -15.99 1.16
N LEU A 257 -13.21 -15.31 1.42
CA LEU A 257 -11.91 -15.59 0.77
C LEU A 257 -11.29 -16.91 1.24
N ILE A 258 -11.55 -17.34 2.46
CA ILE A 258 -10.92 -18.52 3.07
C ILE A 258 -11.85 -19.75 3.10
N SER A 259 -13.17 -19.54 3.18
CA SER A 259 -14.16 -20.58 3.46
C SER A 259 -14.21 -21.65 2.39
N ASN A 260 -14.12 -22.88 2.87
CA ASN A 260 -14.23 -24.08 2.07
C ASN A 260 -15.01 -25.14 2.86
N SER A 261 -15.99 -25.79 2.22
CA SER A 261 -16.64 -27.00 2.71
C SER A 261 -16.16 -28.18 1.90
N ARG A 262 -15.86 -29.29 2.58
CA ARG A 262 -15.53 -30.55 1.93
C ARG A 262 -16.26 -31.70 2.58
N THR A 263 -16.62 -32.70 1.77
CA THR A 263 -17.07 -34.01 2.24
C THR A 263 -16.20 -35.06 1.60
N GLU A 264 -15.45 -35.78 2.42
CA GLU A 264 -14.57 -36.86 2.00
C GLU A 264 -15.16 -38.19 2.46
N SER A 265 -15.13 -39.22 1.61
CA SER A 265 -15.52 -40.58 1.99
C SER A 265 -14.35 -41.53 1.80
N GLY A 266 -14.15 -42.44 2.75
CA GLY A 266 -13.02 -43.35 2.78
C GLY A 266 -13.36 -44.70 3.40
N ARG A 267 -12.45 -45.66 3.23
CA ARG A 267 -12.52 -46.96 3.89
C ARG A 267 -11.77 -46.92 5.21
N VAL A 268 -12.28 -47.63 6.21
CA VAL A 268 -11.60 -47.88 7.48
C VAL A 268 -11.01 -49.28 7.42
N ALA A 269 -9.73 -49.41 7.73
CA ALA A 269 -9.03 -50.68 7.91
C ALA A 269 -7.91 -50.47 8.94
N ASP A 270 -8.18 -50.80 10.20
CA ASP A 270 -7.26 -50.54 11.32
C ASP A 270 -7.42 -51.59 12.43
N THR A 271 -6.46 -51.67 13.35
CA THR A 271 -6.52 -52.55 14.53
C THR A 271 -6.79 -51.73 15.78
N ILE A 272 -7.97 -51.88 16.39
CA ILE A 272 -8.38 -51.14 17.60
C ILE A 272 -8.48 -52.12 18.77
N LEU A 273 -7.72 -51.91 19.85
CA LEU A 273 -7.67 -52.79 21.03
C LEU A 273 -7.41 -54.28 20.68
N GLY A 274 -6.64 -54.53 19.62
CA GLY A 274 -6.32 -55.86 19.09
C GLY A 274 -7.46 -56.54 18.31
N ALA A 275 -8.52 -55.82 17.96
CA ALA A 275 -9.56 -56.27 17.03
C ALA A 275 -9.29 -55.68 15.63
N TRP A 276 -9.45 -56.49 14.58
CA TRP A 276 -9.37 -56.00 13.20
C TRP A 276 -10.67 -55.29 12.85
N VAL A 277 -10.60 -54.00 12.52
CA VAL A 277 -11.75 -53.13 12.27
C VAL A 277 -11.76 -52.71 10.79
N THR A 278 -12.85 -53.05 10.09
CA THR A 278 -13.07 -52.63 8.69
C THR A 278 -14.40 -51.92 8.52
N GLY A 279 -14.49 -50.97 7.59
CA GLY A 279 -15.73 -50.25 7.36
C GLY A 279 -15.63 -49.09 6.40
N THR A 280 -16.58 -48.18 6.48
CA THR A 280 -16.59 -46.92 5.73
C THR A 280 -16.74 -45.74 6.68
N GLN A 281 -16.19 -44.60 6.28
CA GLN A 281 -16.35 -43.33 6.98
C GLN A 281 -16.60 -42.21 5.98
N THR A 282 -17.42 -41.24 6.38
CA THR A 282 -17.66 -40.00 5.65
C THR A 282 -17.43 -38.84 6.59
N THR A 283 -16.51 -37.96 6.23
CA THR A 283 -16.13 -36.77 7.00
C THR A 283 -16.57 -35.53 6.23
N SER A 284 -17.46 -34.75 6.83
CA SER A 284 -17.85 -33.42 6.34
C SER A 284 -17.21 -32.37 7.23
N ALA A 285 -16.53 -31.39 6.64
CA ALA A 285 -15.87 -30.33 7.39
C ALA A 285 -16.04 -28.97 6.70
N GLN A 286 -16.14 -27.92 7.51
CA GLN A 286 -16.24 -26.53 7.09
C GLN A 286 -15.19 -25.70 7.82
N ILE A 287 -14.48 -24.85 7.06
CA ILE A 287 -13.58 -23.84 7.62
C ILE A 287 -14.36 -22.55 7.84
N SER A 288 -14.25 -21.98 9.04
CA SER A 288 -14.69 -20.63 9.37
C SER A 288 -13.53 -19.77 9.88
N VAL A 289 -13.71 -18.47 9.85
CA VAL A 289 -12.77 -17.46 10.33
C VAL A 289 -13.42 -16.73 11.50
N ASP A 290 -12.62 -16.34 12.50
CA ASP A 290 -13.04 -15.49 13.63
C ASP A 290 -11.92 -14.46 13.92
N VAL A 291 -12.19 -13.17 13.79
CA VAL A 291 -11.16 -12.13 13.98
C VAL A 291 -10.87 -11.94 15.46
N ILE A 292 -9.58 -11.92 15.82
CA ILE A 292 -9.14 -11.76 17.21
C ILE A 292 -8.67 -10.33 17.41
N PRO A 293 -9.22 -9.57 18.39
CA PRO A 293 -8.77 -8.21 18.67
C PRO A 293 -7.28 -8.13 19.02
N SER A 294 -6.56 -7.22 18.35
CA SER A 294 -5.17 -6.91 18.64
C SER A 294 -4.79 -5.51 18.17
N ASN A 295 -4.08 -4.77 19.01
CA ASN A 295 -3.64 -3.41 18.69
C ASN A 295 -2.35 -3.36 17.85
N THR A 296 -1.63 -4.48 17.73
CA THR A 296 -0.28 -4.53 17.13
C THR A 296 -0.15 -5.53 15.99
N THR A 297 -1.14 -6.41 15.82
CA THR A 297 -1.13 -7.43 14.77
C THR A 297 -2.52 -7.59 14.17
N ALA A 298 -2.60 -8.00 12.92
CA ALA A 298 -3.84 -8.51 12.35
C ALA A 298 -3.95 -10.00 12.67
N SER A 299 -4.88 -10.36 13.55
CA SER A 299 -5.03 -11.72 14.05
C SER A 299 -6.42 -12.28 13.77
N PHE A 300 -6.49 -13.56 13.38
CA PHE A 300 -7.75 -14.29 13.27
C PHE A 300 -7.54 -15.79 13.53
N ALA A 301 -8.56 -16.46 14.06
CA ALA A 301 -8.61 -17.92 14.21
C ALA A 301 -9.26 -18.56 12.98
N LEU A 302 -8.57 -19.56 12.43
CA LEU A 302 -9.15 -20.55 11.52
C LEU A 302 -9.76 -21.66 12.36
N ARG A 303 -11.05 -21.93 12.17
CA ARG A 303 -11.77 -23.01 12.83
C ARG A 303 -12.25 -24.01 11.79
N LEU A 304 -11.73 -25.23 11.84
CA LEU A 304 -12.26 -26.35 11.08
C LEU A 304 -13.24 -27.10 11.98
N ASN A 305 -14.53 -26.98 11.68
CA ASN A 305 -15.57 -27.76 12.35
C ASN A 305 -15.99 -28.90 11.43
N GLY A 306 -16.01 -30.12 11.93
CA GLY A 306 -16.39 -31.27 11.12
C GLY A 306 -17.12 -32.35 11.88
N ASN A 307 -17.80 -33.20 11.11
CA ASN A 307 -18.46 -34.40 11.58
C ASN A 307 -17.97 -35.61 10.77
N THR A 308 -17.51 -36.64 11.47
CA THR A 308 -17.16 -37.93 10.89
C THR A 308 -18.18 -38.99 11.27
N LYS A 309 -18.93 -39.45 10.26
CA LYS A 309 -19.83 -40.60 10.39
C LYS A 309 -19.10 -41.86 9.97
N SER A 310 -19.21 -42.92 10.77
CA SER A 310 -18.55 -44.20 10.46
C SER A 310 -19.49 -45.38 10.67
N SER A 311 -19.29 -46.42 9.85
CA SER A 311 -19.93 -47.72 10.02
C SER A 311 -18.83 -48.78 9.92
N THR A 312 -18.56 -49.45 11.03
CA THR A 312 -17.42 -50.35 11.17
C THR A 312 -17.81 -51.69 11.76
N VAL A 313 -17.03 -52.71 11.41
CA VAL A 313 -17.12 -54.07 11.91
C VAL A 313 -15.79 -54.42 12.55
N ALA A 314 -15.80 -54.69 13.86
CA ALA A 314 -14.66 -55.14 14.62
C ALA A 314 -14.73 -56.66 14.81
N GLN A 315 -13.67 -57.36 14.40
CA GLN A 315 -13.55 -58.82 14.54
C GLN A 315 -12.45 -59.16 15.54
N LYS A 316 -12.82 -59.83 16.63
CA LYS A 316 -11.89 -60.38 17.62
C LYS A 316 -12.48 -61.61 18.27
N SER A 317 -11.93 -62.79 17.94
CA SER A 317 -12.42 -64.07 18.47
C SER A 317 -12.60 -64.01 20.00
N PRO A 318 -13.78 -64.39 20.54
CA PRO A 318 -14.92 -65.04 19.89
C PRO A 318 -16.04 -64.11 19.36
N ALA A 319 -15.85 -62.80 19.29
CA ALA A 319 -16.91 -61.81 19.02
C ALA A 319 -16.67 -60.97 17.75
N THR A 320 -17.76 -60.66 17.06
CA THR A 320 -17.87 -59.66 16.00
C THR A 320 -18.80 -58.56 16.49
N VAL A 321 -18.37 -57.31 16.40
CA VAL A 321 -19.13 -56.15 16.88
C VAL A 321 -19.33 -55.19 15.71
N TRP A 322 -20.57 -54.75 15.51
CA TRP A 322 -20.91 -53.67 14.57
C TRP A 322 -21.06 -52.37 15.34
N THR A 323 -20.39 -51.34 14.87
CA THR A 323 -20.37 -50.02 15.52
C THR A 323 -20.68 -48.94 14.49
N SER A 324 -21.61 -48.06 14.83
CA SER A 324 -21.86 -46.80 14.14
C SER A 324 -21.31 -45.65 14.97
N GLY A 325 -20.62 -44.69 14.36
CA GLY A 325 -20.06 -43.52 15.02
C GLY A 325 -20.51 -42.22 14.37
N ASP A 326 -20.76 -41.19 15.18
CA ASP A 326 -21.07 -39.80 14.78
C ASP A 326 -20.17 -38.86 15.60
N HIS A 327 -18.99 -38.56 15.09
CA HIS A 327 -17.94 -37.87 15.85
C HIS A 327 -17.80 -36.42 15.40
N TYR A 328 -18.00 -35.47 16.32
CA TYR A 328 -17.84 -34.05 16.04
C TYR A 328 -16.45 -33.61 16.47
N PHE A 329 -15.71 -32.94 15.58
CA PHE A 329 -14.37 -32.44 15.90
C PHE A 329 -14.23 -30.97 15.54
N LYS A 330 -13.34 -30.31 16.28
CA LYS A 330 -12.91 -28.93 16.06
C LYS A 330 -11.39 -28.87 16.00
N VAL A 331 -10.86 -28.28 14.93
CA VAL A 331 -9.46 -27.84 14.89
C VAL A 331 -9.45 -26.31 14.92
N GLU A 332 -8.58 -25.72 15.72
CA GLU A 332 -8.39 -24.27 15.73
C GLU A 332 -6.91 -23.92 15.56
N LYS A 333 -6.64 -22.92 14.71
CA LYS A 333 -5.29 -22.42 14.44
C LYS A 333 -5.34 -20.91 14.25
N THR A 334 -4.48 -20.20 14.94
CA THR A 334 -4.39 -18.73 14.85
C THR A 334 -3.42 -18.33 13.76
N VAL A 335 -3.85 -17.39 12.93
CA VAL A 335 -3.03 -16.69 11.95
C VAL A 335 -2.75 -15.29 12.48
N VAL A 336 -1.49 -14.88 12.46
CA VAL A 336 -1.05 -13.56 12.92
C VAL A 336 -0.23 -12.92 11.81
N PHE A 337 -0.58 -11.69 11.44
CA PHE A 337 0.20 -10.85 10.55
C PHE A 337 0.72 -9.62 11.32
N ASP A 338 2.04 -9.46 11.36
CA ASP A 338 2.72 -8.39 12.09
C ASP A 338 3.04 -7.15 11.23
N GLY A 339 2.65 -7.16 9.96
CA GLY A 339 3.01 -6.15 8.97
C GLY A 339 4.07 -6.62 7.96
N SER A 340 4.85 -7.65 8.30
CA SER A 340 5.93 -8.17 7.44
C SER A 340 5.82 -9.67 7.19
N THR A 341 5.41 -10.44 8.19
CA THR A 341 5.35 -11.90 8.10
C THR A 341 4.01 -12.43 8.56
N VAL A 342 3.57 -13.50 7.93
CA VAL A 342 2.40 -14.27 8.37
C VAL A 342 2.88 -15.47 9.17
N ALA A 343 2.55 -15.47 10.46
CA ALA A 343 2.86 -16.56 11.39
C ALA A 343 1.61 -17.39 11.68
N LEU A 344 1.84 -18.69 11.90
CA LEU A 344 0.80 -19.67 12.22
C LEU A 344 1.08 -20.29 13.60
N SER A 345 0.06 -20.37 14.46
CA SER A 345 0.17 -21.09 15.74
C SER A 345 0.19 -22.61 15.54
N ALA A 346 0.49 -23.35 16.62
CA ALA A 346 0.17 -24.77 16.66
C ALA A 346 -1.36 -24.98 16.58
N SER A 347 -1.77 -26.08 15.94
CA SER A 347 -3.18 -26.48 15.88
C SER A 347 -3.64 -27.10 17.20
N SER A 348 -4.74 -26.58 17.74
CA SER A 348 -5.49 -27.26 18.80
C SER A 348 -6.52 -28.20 18.15
N PHE A 349 -6.80 -29.33 18.79
CA PHE A 349 -7.77 -30.31 18.31
C PHE A 349 -8.59 -30.82 19.48
N ASP A 350 -9.91 -30.75 19.32
CA ASP A 350 -10.91 -31.23 20.24
C ASP A 350 -11.89 -32.13 19.48
N VAL A 351 -12.39 -33.18 20.14
CA VAL A 351 -13.33 -34.13 19.53
C VAL A 351 -14.30 -34.68 20.56
N ASP A 352 -15.58 -34.67 20.21
CA ASP A 352 -16.64 -35.39 20.90
C ASP A 352 -16.91 -36.70 20.15
N THR A 353 -16.51 -37.81 20.78
CA THR A 353 -16.66 -39.14 20.21
C THR A 353 -17.98 -39.78 20.64
N ASN A 354 -18.95 -39.87 19.72
CA ASN A 354 -20.18 -40.61 19.94
C ASN A 354 -20.21 -41.92 19.15
N SER A 355 -19.90 -43.03 19.82
CA SER A 355 -19.98 -44.38 19.26
C SER A 355 -21.19 -45.15 19.80
N ARG A 356 -21.87 -45.92 18.94
CA ARG A 356 -22.97 -46.80 19.33
C ARG A 356 -22.78 -48.19 18.73
N THR A 357 -22.83 -49.21 19.57
CA THR A 357 -22.87 -50.60 19.12
C THR A 357 -24.24 -50.87 18.51
N THR A 358 -24.27 -51.16 17.21
CA THR A 358 -25.51 -51.44 16.46
C THR A 358 -25.83 -52.93 16.39
N GLY A 359 -24.84 -53.79 16.65
CA GLY A 359 -25.03 -55.22 16.76
C GLY A 359 -23.80 -55.90 17.33
N PHE A 360 -23.97 -57.12 17.81
CA PHE A 360 -22.86 -57.99 18.18
C PHE A 360 -23.24 -59.44 17.85
N ARG A 361 -22.24 -60.26 17.53
CA ARG A 361 -22.37 -61.71 17.32
C ARG A 361 -21.21 -62.40 18.01
N THR A 362 -21.49 -63.46 18.76
CA THR A 362 -20.47 -64.32 19.37
C THR A 362 -20.49 -65.68 18.68
N ARG A 363 -19.33 -66.38 18.63
CA ARG A 363 -19.27 -67.76 18.12
C ARG A 363 -20.08 -68.77 18.93
N TYR A 364 -20.59 -68.35 20.09
CA TYR A 364 -21.36 -69.14 21.04
C TYR A 364 -22.87 -68.85 20.96
N ASP A 365 -23.30 -67.93 20.09
CA ASP A 365 -24.72 -67.58 19.91
C ASP A 365 -25.56 -68.77 19.39
N ASP A 366 -24.93 -69.73 18.70
CA ASP A 366 -25.58 -70.95 18.18
C ASP A 366 -25.64 -72.10 19.23
N MET A 367 -25.25 -71.84 20.50
CA MET A 367 -25.18 -72.86 21.55
C MET A 367 -26.30 -72.70 22.62
N PRO A 368 -27.27 -73.63 22.71
CA PRO A 368 -28.52 -73.45 23.46
C PRO A 368 -28.40 -73.30 24.99
N LEU A 369 -27.27 -73.66 25.61
CA LEU A 369 -27.08 -73.58 27.06
C LEU A 369 -26.09 -72.50 27.53
N PHE A 370 -25.25 -71.96 26.63
CA PHE A 370 -24.15 -71.04 26.98
C PHE A 370 -24.20 -69.68 26.25
N GLY A 371 -25.06 -69.53 25.24
CA GLY A 371 -25.17 -68.29 24.45
C GLY A 371 -25.59 -67.06 25.26
N GLY A 372 -26.47 -67.21 26.26
CA GLY A 372 -26.96 -66.09 27.08
C GLY A 372 -25.91 -65.50 28.04
N LEU A 373 -25.06 -66.34 28.63
CA LEU A 373 -23.98 -65.91 29.54
C LEU A 373 -22.82 -65.26 28.77
N ALA A 374 -22.44 -65.85 27.63
CA ALA A 374 -21.43 -65.26 26.74
C ALA A 374 -21.88 -63.89 26.19
N ARG A 375 -23.18 -63.74 25.92
CA ARG A 375 -23.80 -62.49 25.49
C ARG A 375 -23.74 -61.39 26.56
N ASN A 376 -24.13 -61.70 27.80
CA ASN A 376 -24.08 -60.73 28.90
C ASN A 376 -22.63 -60.30 29.24
N MET A 377 -21.70 -61.26 29.25
CA MET A 377 -20.27 -60.98 29.51
C MET A 377 -19.64 -60.16 28.38
N ALA A 378 -19.99 -60.45 27.12
CA ALA A 378 -19.54 -59.66 25.97
C ALA A 378 -20.15 -58.24 25.99
N GLN A 379 -21.43 -58.09 26.33
CA GLN A 379 -22.10 -56.80 26.44
C GLN A 379 -21.48 -55.93 27.55
N GLN A 380 -21.20 -56.52 28.70
CA GLN A 380 -20.51 -55.84 29.80
C GLN A 380 -19.08 -55.45 29.42
N LYS A 381 -18.33 -56.37 28.78
CA LYS A 381 -16.97 -56.08 28.31
C LYS A 381 -16.92 -54.98 27.24
N ILE A 382 -17.90 -54.92 26.34
CA ILE A 382 -18.06 -53.86 25.34
C ILE A 382 -18.31 -52.52 26.05
N ALA A 383 -19.24 -52.49 27.02
CA ALA A 383 -19.53 -51.30 27.81
C ALA A 383 -18.29 -50.80 28.57
N ASP A 384 -17.56 -51.70 29.22
CA ASP A 384 -16.33 -51.37 29.97
C ASP A 384 -15.19 -50.88 29.05
N SER A 385 -15.13 -51.39 27.81
CA SER A 385 -14.10 -51.01 26.83
C SER A 385 -14.40 -49.72 26.07
N LYS A 386 -15.64 -49.20 26.17
CA LYS A 386 -16.10 -48.03 25.43
C LYS A 386 -15.21 -46.80 25.65
N PRO A 387 -14.84 -46.39 26.89
CA PRO A 387 -13.98 -45.22 27.10
C PRO A 387 -12.60 -45.36 26.44
N GLN A 388 -12.04 -46.58 26.42
CA GLN A 388 -10.75 -46.86 25.78
C GLN A 388 -10.86 -46.83 24.25
N SER A 389 -11.93 -47.38 23.69
CA SER A 389 -12.22 -47.34 22.25
C SER A 389 -12.46 -45.91 21.76
N ASP A 390 -13.18 -45.12 22.54
CA ASP A 390 -13.47 -43.72 22.23
C ASP A 390 -12.18 -42.87 22.29
N ALA A 391 -11.32 -43.09 23.30
CA ALA A 391 -10.01 -42.44 23.37
C ALA A 391 -9.09 -42.79 22.19
N GLU A 392 -9.08 -44.05 21.73
CA GLU A 392 -8.29 -44.45 20.56
C GLU A 392 -8.85 -43.87 19.26
N THR A 393 -10.18 -43.78 19.16
CA THR A 393 -10.85 -43.10 18.03
C THR A 393 -10.49 -41.61 18.00
N ALA A 394 -10.48 -40.94 19.15
CA ALA A 394 -10.08 -39.54 19.28
C ALA A 394 -8.62 -39.32 18.85
N ARG A 395 -7.69 -40.21 19.28
CA ARG A 395 -6.28 -40.16 18.86
C ARG A 395 -6.11 -40.36 17.36
N ARG A 396 -6.85 -41.31 16.78
CA ARG A 396 -6.85 -41.56 15.34
C ARG A 396 -7.37 -40.35 14.56
N LEU A 397 -8.51 -39.79 14.95
CA LEU A 397 -9.05 -38.58 14.31
C LEU A 397 -8.05 -37.42 14.38
N ARG A 398 -7.39 -37.23 15.53
CA ARG A 398 -6.32 -36.23 15.67
C ARG A 398 -5.17 -36.49 14.69
N ARG A 399 -4.67 -37.73 14.64
CA ARG A 399 -3.55 -38.15 13.78
C ARG A 399 -3.86 -37.97 12.30
N ASP A 400 -5.10 -38.22 11.88
CA ASP A 400 -5.48 -38.19 10.48
C ASP A 400 -5.85 -36.77 10.01
N ILE A 401 -6.44 -35.95 10.88
CA ILE A 401 -6.98 -34.61 10.54
C ILE A 401 -5.94 -33.50 10.75
N VAL A 402 -5.25 -33.46 11.89
CA VAL A 402 -4.37 -32.33 12.25
C VAL A 402 -3.21 -32.16 11.24
N PRO A 403 -2.45 -33.20 10.87
CA PRO A 403 -1.35 -33.03 9.93
C PRO A 403 -1.79 -32.56 8.55
N LYS A 404 -2.94 -33.04 8.05
CA LYS A 404 -3.50 -32.60 6.76
C LYS A 404 -3.88 -31.13 6.82
N PHE A 405 -4.60 -30.73 7.87
CA PHE A 405 -4.99 -29.33 8.07
C PHE A 405 -3.77 -28.41 8.22
N ASP A 406 -2.74 -28.85 8.95
CA ASP A 406 -1.50 -28.12 9.12
C ASP A 406 -0.73 -27.97 7.81
N GLN A 407 -0.67 -29.02 6.99
CA GLN A 407 -0.01 -29.00 5.69
C GLN A 407 -0.73 -28.07 4.70
N GLU A 408 -2.07 -28.18 4.59
CA GLU A 408 -2.88 -27.33 3.70
C GLU A 408 -2.76 -25.85 4.09
N THR A 409 -2.93 -25.55 5.38
CA THR A 409 -2.81 -24.19 5.91
C THR A 409 -1.37 -23.66 5.76
N GLY A 410 -0.37 -24.49 6.07
CA GLY A 410 1.04 -24.13 5.94
C GLY A 410 1.44 -23.81 4.51
N ASN A 411 1.00 -24.60 3.53
CA ASN A 411 1.26 -24.33 2.12
C ASN A 411 0.59 -23.02 1.67
N ARG A 412 -0.69 -22.82 2.00
CA ARG A 412 -1.44 -21.63 1.58
C ARG A 412 -0.83 -20.34 2.12
N PHE A 413 -0.57 -20.28 3.43
CA PHE A 413 0.01 -19.08 4.04
C PHE A 413 1.52 -18.96 3.79
N GLY A 414 2.22 -20.07 3.51
CA GLY A 414 3.59 -20.05 3.03
C GLY A 414 3.72 -19.36 1.66
N THR A 415 2.85 -19.69 0.71
CA THR A 415 2.79 -18.99 -0.59
C THR A 415 2.44 -17.52 -0.42
N LEU A 416 1.42 -17.19 0.39
CA LEU A 416 1.06 -15.80 0.70
C LEU A 416 2.24 -15.01 1.28
N ASN A 417 2.98 -15.62 2.21
CA ASN A 417 4.15 -14.98 2.82
C ASN A 417 5.29 -14.80 1.79
N ALA A 418 5.52 -15.76 0.90
CA ALA A 418 6.51 -15.66 -0.17
C ALA A 418 6.16 -14.55 -1.18
N ASP A 419 4.89 -14.48 -1.61
CA ASP A 419 4.39 -13.46 -2.54
C ASP A 419 4.45 -12.05 -1.92
N LEU A 420 4.11 -11.93 -0.63
CA LEU A 420 4.28 -10.69 0.13
C LEU A 420 5.75 -10.26 0.13
N GLN A 421 6.67 -11.15 0.53
CA GLN A 421 8.10 -10.82 0.61
C GLN A 421 8.68 -10.48 -0.76
N LYS A 422 8.27 -11.19 -1.82
CA LYS A 422 8.65 -10.87 -3.21
C LYS A 422 8.17 -9.47 -3.60
N THR A 423 6.92 -9.14 -3.31
CA THR A 423 6.33 -7.82 -3.63
C THR A 423 7.03 -6.70 -2.87
N LEU A 424 7.22 -6.86 -1.55
CA LEU A 424 7.93 -5.88 -0.73
C LEU A 424 9.38 -5.66 -1.19
N THR A 425 10.07 -6.74 -1.57
CA THR A 425 11.44 -6.66 -2.11
C THR A 425 11.47 -5.93 -3.45
N ALA A 426 10.53 -6.24 -4.36
CA ALA A 426 10.42 -5.58 -5.67
C ALA A 426 10.10 -4.09 -5.55
N LEU A 427 9.19 -3.72 -4.63
CA LEU A 427 8.87 -2.32 -4.35
C LEU A 427 10.06 -1.58 -3.73
N LYS A 428 10.78 -2.21 -2.79
CA LYS A 428 11.98 -1.64 -2.16
C LYS A 428 13.06 -1.36 -3.21
N ALA A 429 13.34 -2.31 -4.10
CA ALA A 429 14.31 -2.13 -5.20
C ALA A 429 13.95 -0.98 -6.16
N LYS A 430 12.68 -0.57 -6.21
CA LYS A 430 12.17 0.53 -7.03
C LYS A 430 11.99 1.84 -6.24
N ASN A 431 12.47 1.95 -5.00
CA ASN A 431 12.28 3.11 -4.12
C ASN A 431 10.79 3.47 -3.89
N ALA A 432 9.91 2.47 -3.97
CA ALA A 432 8.46 2.57 -3.74
C ALA A 432 8.00 1.65 -2.60
N GLY A 433 8.92 0.91 -1.99
CA GLY A 433 8.66 0.01 -0.87
C GLY A 433 8.20 0.74 0.38
N PRO A 434 7.34 0.13 1.18
CA PRO A 434 6.95 0.72 2.44
C PRO A 434 8.09 0.72 3.45
N ASP A 435 8.26 1.81 4.19
CA ASP A 435 9.20 1.92 5.31
C ASP A 435 8.56 1.43 6.62
N ASN A 436 7.23 1.48 6.69
CA ASN A 436 6.46 0.94 7.80
C ASN A 436 5.20 0.26 7.30
N ILE A 437 4.89 -0.89 7.88
CA ILE A 437 3.60 -1.55 7.77
C ILE A 437 3.15 -1.85 9.20
N SER A 438 1.94 -1.40 9.53
CA SER A 438 1.27 -1.67 10.79
C SER A 438 0.01 -2.48 10.51
N ALA A 439 -0.22 -3.50 11.32
CA ALA A 439 -1.41 -4.34 11.23
C ALA A 439 -2.13 -4.32 12.59
N ARG A 440 -3.45 -4.32 12.56
CA ARG A 440 -4.30 -4.38 13.76
C ARG A 440 -5.59 -5.11 13.44
N SER A 441 -6.26 -5.64 14.44
CA SER A 441 -7.56 -6.28 14.31
C SER A 441 -8.49 -5.87 15.45
N SER A 442 -9.78 -5.79 15.17
CA SER A 442 -10.85 -5.62 16.15
C SER A 442 -11.56 -6.96 16.37
N GLY A 443 -12.77 -6.96 16.92
CA GLY A 443 -13.59 -8.17 16.99
C GLY A 443 -14.30 -8.55 15.69
N SER A 444 -14.14 -7.77 14.62
CA SER A 444 -14.85 -8.03 13.35
C SER A 444 -14.11 -7.55 12.10
N HIS A 445 -13.00 -6.84 12.25
CA HIS A 445 -12.27 -6.24 11.13
C HIS A 445 -10.77 -6.39 11.31
N ILE A 446 -10.07 -6.52 10.19
CA ILE A 446 -8.63 -6.36 10.09
C ILE A 446 -8.33 -5.03 9.41
N ALA A 447 -7.39 -4.28 9.94
CA ALA A 447 -6.88 -3.05 9.34
C ALA A 447 -5.36 -3.16 9.15
N VAL A 448 -4.91 -2.98 7.91
CA VAL A 448 -3.50 -2.87 7.55
C VAL A 448 -3.25 -1.46 7.06
N SER A 449 -2.25 -0.80 7.63
CA SER A 449 -1.83 0.54 7.22
C SER A 449 -0.36 0.51 6.88
N SER A 450 0.01 1.19 5.80
CA SER A 450 1.36 1.19 5.26
C SER A 450 1.77 2.61 4.94
N ARG A 451 3.06 2.90 5.17
CA ARG A 451 3.70 4.12 4.72
C ARG A 451 4.75 3.76 3.69
N SER A 452 4.58 4.28 2.49
CA SER A 452 5.61 4.32 1.45
C SER A 452 6.13 5.74 1.35
N ILE A 453 7.27 5.98 1.98
CA ILE A 453 7.97 7.26 1.97
C ILE A 453 9.44 6.99 1.62
N GLY A 454 9.88 7.44 0.44
CA GLY A 454 11.32 7.50 0.17
C GLY A 454 11.98 8.49 1.13
N SER A 455 13.29 8.39 1.36
CA SER A 455 14.00 9.22 2.35
C SER A 455 13.72 10.71 2.19
N GLY A 456 13.74 11.23 0.96
CA GLY A 456 13.43 12.62 0.58
C GLY A 456 11.96 12.91 0.23
N ARG A 457 11.03 12.00 0.54
CA ARG A 457 9.60 12.12 0.19
C ARG A 457 8.73 12.47 1.38
N LEU A 458 7.48 12.83 1.11
CA LEU A 458 6.43 13.04 2.11
C LEU A 458 5.42 11.88 2.08
N GLY A 459 4.76 11.65 3.21
CA GLY A 459 3.81 10.58 3.42
C GLY A 459 2.37 10.98 3.08
N GLY A 460 1.42 10.43 3.82
CA GLY A 460 0.00 10.79 3.73
C GLY A 460 -0.29 12.06 4.53
N SER A 461 -1.37 12.75 4.14
CA SER A 461 -2.00 13.76 4.99
C SER A 461 -2.80 13.12 6.12
N THR A 462 -3.59 13.91 6.86
CA THR A 462 -4.53 13.37 7.85
C THR A 462 -5.44 12.34 7.19
N GLN A 463 -5.48 11.14 7.75
CA GLN A 463 -6.34 10.07 7.24
C GLN A 463 -7.82 10.50 7.34
N PRO A 464 -8.62 10.38 6.25
CA PRO A 464 -10.06 10.50 6.33
C PRO A 464 -10.64 9.42 7.24
N VAL A 465 -11.89 9.57 7.67
CA VAL A 465 -12.57 8.54 8.48
C VAL A 465 -12.46 7.20 7.77
N LEU A 466 -11.86 6.22 8.45
CA LEU A 466 -11.63 4.89 7.90
C LEU A 466 -12.96 4.15 7.75
N PRO A 467 -13.37 3.73 6.54
CA PRO A 467 -14.59 2.96 6.38
C PRO A 467 -14.44 1.56 6.98
N LEU A 468 -15.49 1.11 7.66
CA LEU A 468 -15.61 -0.21 8.28
C LEU A 468 -16.92 -0.87 7.81
N PRO A 469 -16.98 -1.31 6.54
CA PRO A 469 -18.19 -1.96 6.02
C PRO A 469 -18.38 -3.33 6.68
N ASP A 470 -19.60 -3.62 7.15
CA ASP A 470 -19.93 -4.92 7.78
C ASP A 470 -19.64 -6.10 6.83
N GLU A 471 -19.94 -5.90 5.55
CA GLU A 471 -19.71 -6.86 4.47
C GLU A 471 -18.76 -6.25 3.45
N GLY A 472 -17.53 -6.77 3.39
CA GLY A 472 -16.55 -6.38 2.38
C GLY A 472 -15.29 -5.75 2.97
N GLY A 473 -14.85 -4.65 2.36
CA GLY A 473 -13.65 -3.94 2.80
C GLY A 473 -13.55 -2.55 2.21
N ALA A 474 -12.54 -1.81 2.65
CA ALA A 474 -12.23 -0.51 2.09
C ALA A 474 -10.73 -0.33 1.90
N VAL A 475 -10.38 0.50 0.92
CA VAL A 475 -9.01 0.89 0.62
C VAL A 475 -8.96 2.41 0.54
N GLN A 476 -8.04 3.01 1.29
CA GLN A 476 -7.72 4.43 1.22
C GLN A 476 -6.28 4.59 0.73
N VAL A 477 -6.12 5.28 -0.39
CA VAL A 477 -4.81 5.54 -1.00
C VAL A 477 -4.61 7.04 -1.08
N HIS A 478 -3.55 7.55 -0.47
CA HIS A 478 -3.15 8.93 -0.62
C HIS A 478 -2.32 9.10 -1.91
N GLU A 479 -2.45 10.26 -2.56
CA GLU A 479 -1.78 10.60 -3.83
C GLU A 479 -0.25 10.44 -3.76
N SER A 480 0.35 10.55 -2.56
CA SER A 480 1.79 10.34 -2.37
C SER A 480 2.23 8.90 -2.68
N VAL A 481 1.39 7.89 -2.50
CA VAL A 481 1.71 6.50 -2.92
C VAL A 481 1.89 6.45 -4.43
N LEU A 482 0.95 7.04 -5.17
CA LEU A 482 1.01 7.07 -6.63
C LEU A 482 2.14 7.95 -7.13
N ASN A 483 2.38 9.11 -6.53
CA ASN A 483 3.47 9.99 -6.93
C ASN A 483 4.85 9.36 -6.68
N ASN A 484 5.05 8.67 -5.55
CA ASN A 484 6.28 7.91 -5.28
C ASN A 484 6.46 6.75 -6.29
N THR A 485 5.37 6.06 -6.61
CA THR A 485 5.31 5.02 -7.65
C THR A 485 5.66 5.55 -9.05
N LEU A 486 5.09 6.69 -9.44
CA LEU A 486 5.31 7.31 -10.75
C LEU A 486 6.77 7.75 -10.93
N ASP A 487 7.43 8.15 -9.84
CA ASP A 487 8.85 8.50 -9.89
C ASP A 487 9.75 7.28 -10.10
N ALA A 488 9.33 6.12 -9.59
CA ALA A 488 10.02 4.86 -9.86
C ALA A 488 10.00 4.47 -11.35
N LEU A 489 9.09 5.05 -12.15
CA LEU A 489 9.02 4.84 -13.61
C LEU A 489 10.15 5.53 -14.38
N ARG A 490 10.91 6.43 -13.73
CA ARG A 490 12.07 7.12 -14.31
C ARG A 490 11.77 7.81 -15.65
N LEU A 491 10.62 8.48 -15.73
CA LEU A 491 10.21 9.24 -16.92
C LEU A 491 11.00 10.54 -17.14
N HIS A 492 11.85 10.92 -16.17
CA HIS A 492 12.62 12.16 -16.16
C HIS A 492 13.48 12.31 -17.43
N GLY A 493 13.18 13.33 -18.23
CA GLY A 493 13.91 13.62 -19.48
C GLY A 493 13.76 12.58 -20.60
N ARG A 494 12.92 11.54 -20.42
CA ARG A 494 12.70 10.51 -21.45
C ARG A 494 11.90 11.09 -22.62
N VAL A 495 12.25 10.67 -23.82
CA VAL A 495 11.45 10.88 -25.02
C VAL A 495 10.70 9.59 -25.29
N ILE A 496 9.36 9.64 -25.24
CA ILE A 496 8.51 8.47 -25.42
C ILE A 496 7.56 8.73 -26.60
N PRO A 497 7.56 7.85 -27.62
CA PRO A 497 6.57 7.88 -28.69
C PRO A 497 5.14 7.80 -28.13
N ASP A 498 4.23 8.62 -28.67
CA ASP A 498 2.84 8.73 -28.17
C ASP A 498 2.08 7.39 -28.23
N ASP A 499 2.36 6.54 -29.22
CA ASP A 499 1.80 5.19 -29.36
C ASP A 499 2.31 4.20 -28.29
N GLN A 500 3.50 4.42 -27.74
CA GLN A 500 4.13 3.54 -26.76
C GLN A 500 3.90 3.96 -25.31
N LEU A 501 3.44 5.20 -25.07
CA LEU A 501 3.29 5.73 -23.72
C LEU A 501 2.38 4.87 -22.83
N THR A 502 1.20 4.49 -23.34
CA THR A 502 0.26 3.67 -22.55
C THR A 502 0.83 2.28 -22.25
N ALA A 503 1.52 1.66 -23.22
CA ALA A 503 2.13 0.35 -23.04
C ALA A 503 3.31 0.39 -22.04
N GLU A 504 4.14 1.43 -22.08
CA GLU A 504 5.23 1.64 -21.13
C GLU A 504 4.70 1.87 -19.71
N LEU A 505 3.62 2.66 -19.54
CA LEU A 505 2.96 2.81 -18.23
C LEU A 505 2.34 1.51 -17.74
N GLU A 506 1.63 0.77 -18.59
CA GLU A 506 1.04 -0.54 -18.23
C GLU A 506 2.12 -1.53 -17.79
N LYS A 507 3.19 -1.66 -18.58
CA LYS A 507 4.32 -2.54 -18.27
C LYS A 507 4.96 -2.16 -16.94
N ALA A 508 5.25 -0.87 -16.75
CA ALA A 508 5.99 -0.44 -15.58
C ALA A 508 5.14 -0.45 -14.29
N LEU A 509 3.83 -0.19 -14.38
CA LEU A 509 2.88 -0.43 -13.29
C LEU A 509 2.73 -1.92 -12.99
N SER A 510 2.70 -2.77 -14.02
CA SER A 510 2.62 -4.22 -13.84
C SER A 510 3.86 -4.79 -13.15
N ASP A 511 5.03 -4.34 -13.58
CA ASP A 511 6.32 -4.69 -12.97
C ASP A 511 6.44 -4.18 -11.52
N LEU A 512 5.84 -3.02 -11.22
CA LEU A 512 5.85 -2.46 -9.87
C LEU A 512 4.91 -3.20 -8.94
N LEU A 513 3.68 -3.47 -9.38
CA LEU A 513 2.63 -4.10 -8.58
C LEU A 513 2.71 -5.63 -8.59
N GLN A 514 3.66 -6.20 -9.35
CA GLN A 514 3.81 -7.65 -9.56
C GLN A 514 2.51 -8.33 -10.01
N ARG A 515 1.66 -7.57 -10.70
CA ARG A 515 0.35 -7.99 -11.21
C ARG A 515 0.09 -7.26 -12.51
N GLU A 516 -0.53 -7.93 -13.46
CA GLU A 516 -0.93 -7.30 -14.71
C GLU A 516 -1.88 -6.11 -14.48
N VAL A 517 -1.48 -4.94 -14.97
CA VAL A 517 -2.27 -3.71 -14.97
C VAL A 517 -2.53 -3.32 -16.41
N ARG A 518 -3.81 -3.29 -16.78
CA ARG A 518 -4.28 -2.83 -18.08
C ARG A 518 -4.93 -1.47 -17.92
N LEU A 519 -4.36 -0.46 -18.57
CA LEU A 519 -4.90 0.88 -18.67
C LEU A 519 -5.74 1.05 -19.94
N SER A 520 -5.88 0.01 -20.77
CA SER A 520 -6.61 0.04 -22.05
C SER A 520 -7.54 -1.17 -22.14
N LYS A 521 -8.71 -1.04 -22.80
CA LYS A 521 -9.52 -2.21 -23.15
C LYS A 521 -8.69 -3.14 -24.07
N PRO A 522 -8.92 -4.46 -24.03
CA PRO A 522 -8.36 -5.35 -25.04
C PRO A 522 -8.79 -4.81 -26.40
N VAL A 523 -7.82 -4.58 -27.28
CA VAL A 523 -8.11 -4.50 -28.70
C VAL A 523 -8.67 -5.88 -29.04
N GLU A 524 -9.98 -5.98 -29.31
CA GLU A 524 -10.49 -7.15 -30.03
C GLU A 524 -9.58 -7.33 -31.24
N PRO A 525 -8.95 -8.50 -31.43
CA PRO A 525 -8.05 -8.69 -32.55
C PRO A 525 -8.84 -8.32 -33.80
N ALA A 526 -8.36 -7.30 -34.50
CA ALA A 526 -8.93 -6.89 -35.77
C ALA A 526 -9.09 -8.16 -36.59
N ALA A 527 -10.35 -8.54 -36.86
CA ALA A 527 -10.65 -9.64 -37.75
C ALA A 527 -9.83 -9.41 -39.01
N ALA A 528 -8.93 -10.34 -39.31
CA ALA A 528 -8.06 -10.27 -40.46
C ALA A 528 -8.92 -10.00 -41.70
N GLN A 529 -8.91 -8.76 -42.18
CA GLN A 529 -9.45 -8.46 -43.49
C GLN A 529 -8.56 -9.20 -44.50
N PRO A 530 -9.14 -10.08 -45.34
CA PRO A 530 -8.34 -10.78 -46.34
C PRO A 530 -7.77 -9.75 -47.33
N ALA A 531 -6.49 -9.91 -47.62
CA ALA A 531 -5.76 -9.09 -48.59
C ALA A 531 -6.54 -9.02 -49.93
N PRO A 532 -6.62 -7.84 -50.58
CA PRO A 532 -7.27 -7.74 -51.87
C PRO A 532 -6.38 -8.39 -52.93
N SER A 533 -6.95 -9.36 -53.65
CA SER A 533 -6.38 -9.94 -54.86
C SER A 533 -6.31 -8.90 -55.98
N ALA A 534 -5.18 -8.88 -56.66
CA ALA A 534 -4.96 -8.16 -57.91
C ALA A 534 -5.89 -8.73 -59.01
N ASP A 535 -6.74 -7.88 -59.56
CA ASP A 535 -7.08 -7.77 -61.00
C ASP A 535 -8.45 -7.09 -61.18
N ALA A 536 -8.43 -5.84 -61.67
CA ALA A 536 -9.35 -5.25 -62.65
C ALA A 536 -9.28 -3.71 -62.61
N GLN A 537 -8.65 -3.14 -63.65
CA GLN A 537 -8.79 -1.74 -64.02
C GLN A 537 -10.15 -1.51 -64.70
N VAL A 538 -10.97 -0.57 -64.21
CA VAL A 538 -11.86 0.30 -65.01
C VAL A 538 -11.99 1.66 -64.32
N ALA A 539 -11.98 2.73 -65.10
CA ALA A 539 -11.78 4.12 -64.72
C ALA A 539 -13.06 4.93 -64.37
N ALA A 540 -12.91 5.79 -63.34
CA ALA A 540 -13.41 7.18 -63.14
C ALA A 540 -14.93 7.48 -63.05
N PRO A 541 -15.37 8.63 -62.45
CA PRO A 541 -14.59 9.75 -61.88
C PRO A 541 -14.95 10.23 -60.44
N ASP A 542 -14.04 11.07 -59.94
CA ASP A 542 -14.06 12.03 -58.81
C ASP A 542 -15.40 12.44 -58.20
N GLU A 543 -15.42 12.52 -56.86
CA GLU A 543 -15.76 13.75 -56.13
C GLU A 543 -15.38 13.63 -54.63
N GLY A 544 -14.56 14.58 -54.13
CA GLY A 544 -14.46 14.88 -52.69
C GLY A 544 -13.20 14.43 -51.96
N SER A 545 -12.03 14.94 -52.35
CA SER A 545 -10.78 14.86 -51.59
C SER A 545 -10.90 15.51 -50.20
N ALA A 546 -10.90 14.71 -49.15
CA ALA A 546 -10.35 15.09 -47.85
C ALA A 546 -9.05 14.30 -47.69
N THR A 547 -7.93 14.99 -47.84
CA THR A 547 -6.58 14.47 -47.74
C THR A 547 -6.36 13.78 -46.39
N ASP A 548 -6.15 12.46 -46.43
CA ASP A 548 -5.46 11.70 -45.38
C ASP A 548 -4.03 12.24 -45.29
N GLU A 549 -3.80 13.22 -44.40
CA GLU A 549 -2.46 13.55 -43.97
C GLU A 549 -1.92 12.35 -43.18
N THR A 550 -0.94 11.67 -43.79
CA THR A 550 -0.06 10.69 -43.15
C THR A 550 0.36 11.19 -41.77
N GLU A 551 -0.15 10.55 -40.71
CA GLU A 551 0.07 10.96 -39.32
C GLU A 551 1.56 10.91 -38.97
N LYS A 552 2.18 12.09 -38.83
CA LYS A 552 3.58 12.21 -38.41
C LYS A 552 3.74 11.71 -36.98
N SER A 553 4.75 10.85 -36.77
CA SER A 553 5.11 10.31 -35.47
C SER A 553 5.28 11.44 -34.44
N THR A 554 4.46 11.43 -33.39
CA THR A 554 4.50 12.44 -32.32
C THR A 554 5.11 11.78 -31.09
N SER A 555 6.15 12.39 -30.52
CA SER A 555 6.81 11.90 -29.29
C SER A 555 6.69 12.94 -28.18
N PHE A 556 6.48 12.49 -26.95
CA PHE A 556 6.51 13.33 -25.76
C PHE A 556 7.95 13.47 -25.26
N ILE A 557 8.36 14.71 -24.98
CA ILE A 557 9.61 14.99 -24.26
C ILE A 557 9.23 15.32 -22.83
N PHE A 558 9.42 14.38 -21.91
CA PHE A 558 9.12 14.62 -20.49
C PHE A 558 10.14 15.56 -19.86
N SER A 559 9.67 16.38 -18.92
CA SER A 559 10.53 17.24 -18.11
C SER A 559 11.59 16.41 -17.37
N LYS A 560 12.78 17.00 -17.18
CA LYS A 560 13.81 16.43 -16.29
C LYS A 560 13.36 16.44 -14.82
N ALA A 561 12.45 17.33 -14.44
CA ALA A 561 11.91 17.44 -13.09
C ALA A 561 10.40 17.23 -13.08
N ASP A 562 9.91 16.35 -12.20
CA ASP A 562 8.49 16.11 -11.95
C ASP A 562 7.64 15.90 -13.22
N PRO A 563 7.97 14.91 -14.09
CA PRO A 563 7.33 14.73 -15.40
C PRO A 563 5.84 14.38 -15.31
N LEU A 564 5.42 13.68 -14.25
CA LEU A 564 4.05 13.23 -14.06
C LEU A 564 3.68 13.21 -12.58
N ARG A 565 2.57 13.86 -12.22
CA ARG A 565 1.99 13.85 -10.87
C ARG A 565 0.49 13.61 -10.91
N VAL A 566 -0.03 13.03 -9.84
CA VAL A 566 -1.46 12.80 -9.59
C VAL A 566 -1.88 13.64 -8.39
N ARG A 567 -3.09 14.20 -8.48
CA ARG A 567 -3.78 14.83 -7.35
C ARG A 567 -5.20 14.35 -7.20
N PHE A 568 -5.66 14.23 -5.96
CA PHE A 568 -7.06 13.91 -5.63
C PHE A 568 -7.71 15.08 -4.89
N ASP A 569 -8.73 15.69 -5.48
CA ASP A 569 -9.50 16.74 -4.80
C ASP A 569 -10.92 16.84 -5.40
N ASN A 570 -11.91 17.15 -4.57
CA ASN A 570 -13.29 17.45 -4.99
C ASN A 570 -13.92 16.45 -5.98
N GLY A 571 -13.72 15.14 -5.79
CA GLY A 571 -14.25 14.11 -6.69
C GLY A 571 -13.52 13.98 -8.03
N GLU A 572 -12.41 14.70 -8.21
CA GLU A 572 -11.62 14.70 -9.44
C GLU A 572 -10.21 14.17 -9.19
N LEU A 573 -9.75 13.33 -10.11
CA LEU A 573 -8.36 12.95 -10.27
C LEU A 573 -7.73 13.93 -11.27
N THR A 574 -6.71 14.67 -10.86
CA THR A 574 -5.98 15.57 -11.75
C THR A 574 -4.61 15.01 -12.08
N LEU A 575 -4.34 14.78 -13.37
CA LEU A 575 -3.01 14.49 -13.87
C LEU A 575 -2.29 15.79 -14.22
N LEU A 576 -1.12 16.00 -13.64
CA LEU A 576 -0.21 17.09 -13.99
C LEU A 576 0.94 16.49 -14.80
N ILE A 577 0.97 16.78 -16.10
CA ILE A 577 1.97 16.27 -17.03
C ILE A 577 2.89 17.43 -17.40
N GLN A 578 4.19 17.31 -17.14
CA GLN A 578 5.19 18.25 -17.63
C GLN A 578 5.88 17.64 -18.85
N ALA A 579 5.39 18.00 -20.03
CA ALA A 579 5.92 17.48 -21.29
C ALA A 579 5.92 18.53 -22.41
N GLY A 580 6.91 18.42 -23.28
CA GLY A 580 6.94 19.01 -24.60
C GLY A 580 6.54 17.98 -25.67
N ILE A 581 6.48 18.41 -26.92
CA ILE A 581 6.18 17.53 -28.06
C ILE A 581 7.29 17.66 -29.10
N ARG A 582 7.79 16.52 -29.57
CA ARG A 582 8.61 16.39 -30.77
C ARG A 582 7.75 15.85 -31.91
N GLN A 583 7.71 16.54 -33.04
CA GLN A 583 7.07 16.07 -34.27
C GLN A 583 8.10 15.99 -35.39
N GLU A 584 8.06 14.90 -36.15
CA GLU A 584 8.97 14.68 -37.26
C GLU A 584 8.87 15.81 -38.31
N GLY A 585 9.97 16.53 -38.53
CA GLY A 585 10.04 17.67 -39.44
C GLY A 585 9.49 19.01 -38.91
N LYS A 586 9.28 19.15 -37.60
CA LYS A 586 8.96 20.43 -36.93
C LYS A 586 9.89 20.69 -35.75
N GLU A 587 10.00 21.95 -35.35
CA GLU A 587 10.77 22.35 -34.16
C GLU A 587 10.15 21.78 -32.87
N ASP A 588 10.99 21.36 -31.93
CA ASP A 588 10.58 20.78 -30.66
C ASP A 588 9.77 21.81 -29.84
N LEU A 589 8.57 21.44 -29.42
CA LEU A 589 7.76 22.28 -28.54
C LEU A 589 8.31 22.20 -27.11
N PRO A 590 8.53 23.35 -26.44
CA PRO A 590 9.07 23.38 -25.09
C PRO A 590 8.13 22.72 -24.08
N VAL A 591 8.71 22.32 -22.95
CA VAL A 591 7.97 21.66 -21.87
C VAL A 591 6.97 22.63 -21.26
N HIS A 592 5.70 22.21 -21.19
CA HIS A 592 4.63 22.95 -20.53
C HIS A 592 3.93 22.07 -19.49
N THR A 593 3.27 22.70 -18.52
CA THR A 593 2.42 21.99 -17.55
C THR A 593 1.02 21.81 -18.14
N ILE A 594 0.68 20.57 -18.44
CA ILE A 594 -0.63 20.13 -18.90
C ILE A 594 -1.39 19.61 -17.69
N VAL A 595 -2.58 20.14 -17.46
CA VAL A 595 -3.49 19.74 -16.39
C VAL A 595 -4.68 19.02 -17.01
N VAL A 596 -4.84 17.75 -16.66
CA VAL A 596 -5.94 16.90 -17.14
C VAL A 596 -6.80 16.50 -15.93
N PRO A 597 -7.91 17.21 -15.68
CA PRO A 597 -8.88 16.80 -14.68
C PRO A 597 -9.73 15.66 -15.23
N ILE A 598 -9.98 14.64 -14.40
CA ILE A 598 -10.79 13.47 -14.70
C ILE A 598 -11.78 13.30 -13.55
N ALA A 599 -13.06 13.55 -13.82
CA ALA A 599 -14.11 13.28 -12.85
C ALA A 599 -14.33 11.77 -12.75
N ILE A 600 -14.41 11.27 -11.52
CA ILE A 600 -14.65 9.85 -11.24
C ILE A 600 -15.96 9.72 -10.49
N SER A 601 -16.87 8.89 -10.99
CA SER A 601 -18.15 8.61 -10.33
C SER A 601 -18.53 7.14 -10.47
N LEU A 602 -19.38 6.68 -9.56
CA LEU A 602 -20.02 5.37 -9.61
C LEU A 602 -21.48 5.57 -10.04
N VAL A 603 -21.86 5.04 -11.21
CA VAL A 603 -23.22 5.13 -11.77
C VAL A 603 -23.64 3.73 -12.21
N ASP A 604 -24.79 3.25 -11.75
CA ASP A 604 -25.35 1.94 -12.12
C ASP A 604 -24.36 0.75 -12.00
N SER A 605 -23.58 0.70 -10.92
CA SER A 605 -22.51 -0.31 -10.71
C SER A 605 -21.40 -0.30 -11.77
N LYS A 606 -21.21 0.84 -12.44
CA LYS A 606 -20.08 1.11 -13.32
C LYS A 606 -19.26 2.28 -12.79
N LEU A 607 -17.95 2.13 -12.89
CA LEU A 607 -17.01 3.22 -12.68
C LEU A 607 -16.93 4.04 -13.96
N VAL A 608 -17.37 5.30 -13.88
CA VAL A 608 -17.36 6.25 -14.99
C VAL A 608 -16.24 7.25 -14.76
N MET A 609 -15.30 7.30 -15.71
CA MET A 609 -14.21 8.27 -15.73
C MET A 609 -14.45 9.25 -16.87
N THR A 610 -14.73 10.51 -16.53
CA THR A 610 -15.06 11.55 -17.51
C THR A 610 -13.98 12.64 -17.51
N PRO A 611 -13.14 12.70 -18.56
CA PRO A 611 -12.16 13.77 -18.72
C PRO A 611 -12.86 15.13 -18.85
N ARG A 612 -12.33 16.12 -18.14
CA ARG A 612 -12.73 17.53 -18.20
C ARG A 612 -11.82 18.30 -19.17
N PRO A 613 -12.15 19.56 -19.53
CA PRO A 613 -11.34 20.35 -20.45
C PRO A 613 -9.87 20.46 -20.00
N VAL A 614 -8.96 19.99 -20.87
CA VAL A 614 -7.52 20.02 -20.63
C VAL A 614 -7.02 21.47 -20.60
N ARG A 615 -6.26 21.81 -19.56
CA ARG A 615 -5.63 23.13 -19.40
C ARG A 615 -4.14 23.01 -19.65
N VAL A 616 -3.55 24.00 -20.31
CA VAL A 616 -2.10 24.11 -20.49
C VAL A 616 -1.68 25.43 -19.86
N LEU A 617 -0.79 25.37 -18.88
CA LEU A 617 -0.34 26.55 -18.15
C LEU A 617 0.85 27.18 -18.88
N SER A 618 0.86 28.51 -18.96
CA SER A 618 2.00 29.31 -19.46
C SER A 618 2.50 28.90 -20.85
N ALA A 619 1.58 28.62 -21.79
CA ALA A 619 1.91 28.28 -23.18
C ALA A 619 1.22 29.24 -24.17
N PRO A 620 1.85 29.57 -25.31
CA PRO A 620 1.18 30.25 -26.42
C PRO A 620 -0.07 29.49 -26.87
N ILE A 621 -1.11 30.20 -27.31
CA ILE A 621 -2.43 29.62 -27.64
C ILE A 621 -2.33 28.48 -28.66
N THR A 622 -1.46 28.63 -29.67
CA THR A 622 -1.22 27.62 -30.71
C THR A 622 -0.66 26.31 -30.13
N VAL A 623 0.36 26.42 -29.28
CA VAL A 623 1.01 25.30 -28.59
C VAL A 623 0.03 24.63 -27.61
N ALA A 624 -0.72 25.43 -26.85
CA ALA A 624 -1.74 24.95 -25.94
C ALA A 624 -2.84 24.15 -26.67
N ASN A 625 -3.29 24.63 -27.84
CA ASN A 625 -4.30 23.93 -28.64
C ASN A 625 -3.77 22.62 -29.23
N GLN A 626 -2.51 22.58 -29.67
CA GLN A 626 -1.86 21.36 -30.16
C GLN A 626 -1.71 20.32 -29.04
N LEU A 627 -1.21 20.71 -27.87
CA LEU A 627 -1.09 19.84 -26.68
C LEU A 627 -2.47 19.32 -26.24
N ARG A 628 -3.48 20.20 -26.17
CA ARG A 628 -4.86 19.79 -25.86
C ARG A 628 -5.37 18.75 -26.85
N LYS A 629 -5.17 18.94 -28.16
CA LYS A 629 -5.64 18.02 -29.21
C LYS A 629 -4.95 16.65 -29.15
N VAL A 630 -3.67 16.59 -28.77
CA VAL A 630 -2.95 15.31 -28.61
C VAL A 630 -3.46 14.58 -27.37
N ILE A 631 -3.56 15.27 -26.23
CA ILE A 631 -3.96 14.66 -24.95
C ILE A 631 -5.43 14.25 -24.95
N SER A 632 -6.34 15.07 -25.50
CA SER A 632 -7.77 14.75 -25.58
C SER A 632 -8.08 13.58 -26.52
N ARG A 633 -7.24 13.33 -27.52
CA ARG A 633 -7.36 12.14 -28.39
C ARG A 633 -7.09 10.84 -27.63
N ARG A 634 -6.19 10.86 -26.65
CA ARG A 634 -5.76 9.69 -25.87
C ARG A 634 -6.60 9.47 -24.62
N ILE A 635 -6.97 10.54 -23.91
CA ILE A 635 -7.73 10.48 -22.66
C ILE A 635 -9.21 10.71 -22.99
N LYS A 636 -9.90 9.62 -23.35
CA LYS A 636 -11.35 9.59 -23.62
C LYS A 636 -12.13 9.17 -22.38
N ALA A 637 -13.42 9.50 -22.36
CA ALA A 637 -14.35 8.99 -21.35
C ALA A 637 -14.37 7.46 -21.37
N ARG A 638 -14.43 6.86 -20.18
CA ARG A 638 -14.38 5.41 -20.01
C ARG A 638 -15.41 4.96 -19.00
N GLU A 639 -16.02 3.83 -19.31
CA GLU A 639 -16.84 3.06 -18.40
C GLU A 639 -16.16 1.70 -18.21
N SER A 640 -16.02 1.30 -16.95
CA SER A 640 -15.56 -0.03 -16.54
C SER A 640 -16.51 -0.59 -15.49
N ASP A 641 -16.63 -1.91 -15.45
CA ASP A 641 -17.44 -2.57 -14.42
C ASP A 641 -16.86 -2.28 -13.03
N ALA A 642 -17.74 -2.02 -12.06
CA ALA A 642 -17.35 -1.85 -10.66
C ALA A 642 -17.03 -3.21 -9.98
N VAL A 643 -17.18 -4.32 -10.70
CA VAL A 643 -16.94 -5.68 -10.20
C VAL A 643 -15.48 -6.06 -10.44
N MET A 644 -14.79 -6.38 -9.35
CA MET A 644 -13.41 -6.87 -9.34
C MET A 644 -13.40 -8.35 -8.96
N GLN A 645 -12.54 -9.13 -9.61
CA GLN A 645 -12.31 -10.53 -9.25
C GLN A 645 -11.13 -10.64 -8.29
N LEU A 646 -11.37 -11.08 -7.06
CA LEU A 646 -10.33 -11.45 -6.11
C LEU A 646 -10.07 -12.94 -6.20
N GLN A 647 -8.81 -13.33 -6.34
CA GLN A 647 -8.44 -14.74 -6.32
C GLN A 647 -8.46 -15.25 -4.87
N SER A 648 -9.36 -16.20 -4.58
CA SER A 648 -9.52 -16.80 -3.26
C SER A 648 -8.72 -18.10 -3.14
N ASP A 649 -8.69 -18.90 -4.20
CA ASP A 649 -7.90 -20.13 -4.34
C ASP A 649 -7.53 -20.35 -5.81
N ALA A 650 -6.73 -21.38 -6.13
CA ALA A 650 -6.36 -21.71 -7.51
C ALA A 650 -7.60 -21.86 -8.43
N ASP A 651 -8.70 -22.38 -7.89
CA ASP A 651 -9.92 -22.70 -8.64
C ASP A 651 -11.13 -21.79 -8.33
N LYS A 652 -10.98 -20.78 -7.46
CA LYS A 652 -12.10 -19.96 -6.99
C LYS A 652 -11.82 -18.46 -7.08
N GLN A 653 -12.64 -17.76 -7.85
CA GLN A 653 -12.67 -16.30 -7.92
C GLN A 653 -13.85 -15.77 -7.10
N LEU A 654 -13.59 -14.72 -6.32
CA LEU A 654 -14.57 -13.98 -5.55
C LEU A 654 -14.83 -12.65 -6.23
N SER A 655 -16.03 -12.50 -6.80
CA SER A 655 -16.51 -11.20 -7.29
C SER A 655 -16.79 -10.27 -6.11
N VAL A 656 -16.23 -9.07 -6.17
CA VAL A 656 -16.45 -7.99 -5.20
C VAL A 656 -16.81 -6.72 -5.96
N THR A 657 -17.84 -6.00 -5.54
CA THR A 657 -18.33 -4.81 -6.24
C THR A 657 -17.95 -3.56 -5.47
N ILE A 658 -17.40 -2.55 -6.15
CA ILE A 658 -17.16 -1.21 -5.58
C ILE A 658 -18.52 -0.57 -5.30
N THR A 659 -18.77 -0.22 -4.04
CA THR A 659 -20.02 0.39 -3.57
C THR A 659 -19.91 1.90 -3.36
N ARG A 660 -18.70 2.40 -3.13
CA ARG A 660 -18.43 3.81 -2.90
C ARG A 660 -17.03 4.17 -3.39
N ILE A 661 -16.91 5.35 -3.98
CA ILE A 661 -15.63 5.96 -4.37
C ILE A 661 -15.65 7.45 -4.05
N GLU A 662 -14.63 7.94 -3.35
CA GLU A 662 -14.51 9.34 -2.95
C GLU A 662 -13.08 9.82 -3.12
N LEU A 663 -12.93 11.00 -3.73
CA LEU A 663 -11.64 11.66 -3.91
C LEU A 663 -11.67 13.00 -3.17
N ASN A 664 -10.90 13.14 -2.09
CA ASN A 664 -10.90 14.35 -1.28
C ASN A 664 -9.57 14.55 -0.54
N ASP A 665 -9.07 15.78 -0.49
CA ASP A 665 -7.83 16.22 0.21
C ASP A 665 -6.64 15.26 0.07
N GLY A 666 -6.36 14.83 -1.17
CA GLY A 666 -5.26 13.94 -1.49
C GLY A 666 -5.54 12.46 -1.29
N TRP A 667 -6.75 12.07 -0.88
CA TRP A 667 -7.15 10.67 -0.65
C TRP A 667 -8.15 10.17 -1.67
N LEU A 668 -7.92 8.96 -2.17
CA LEU A 668 -8.88 8.11 -2.84
C LEU A 668 -9.38 7.06 -1.85
N THR A 669 -10.64 7.13 -1.45
CA THR A 669 -11.32 6.15 -0.61
C THR A 669 -12.23 5.29 -1.48
N THR A 670 -12.10 3.97 -1.39
CA THR A 670 -12.95 3.01 -2.12
C THR A 670 -13.49 1.99 -1.14
N GLU A 671 -14.81 1.79 -1.12
CA GLU A 671 -15.47 0.71 -0.38
C GLU A 671 -15.98 -0.36 -1.36
N PHE A 672 -15.95 -1.62 -0.96
CA PHE A 672 -16.35 -2.74 -1.79
C PHE A 672 -17.01 -3.86 -0.98
N ARG A 673 -17.89 -4.66 -1.61
CA ARG A 673 -18.67 -5.74 -0.98
C ARG A 673 -18.69 -7.04 -1.80
#